data_AF-A0A0S8FGX2-F1
#
_entry.id   AF-A0A0S8FGX2-F1
#
_cell.length_a   1.000
_cell.length_b   1.000
_cell.length_c   1.000
_cell.angle_alpha   90.00
_cell.angle_beta   90.00
_cell.angle_gamma   90.00
#
_symmetry.space_group_name_H-M   'P 1'
#
loop_
_entity.id
_entity.type
_entity.pdbx_description
1 polymer ?
#
loop_
_entity_poly.entity_id
_entity_poly.type
_entity_poly.pdbx_seq_one_letter_code
_entity_poly.pdbx_strand_id
1 'polypeptide(L)'
;MFTGQSGFFGWKEILSMQSRTCSLAPAIFLIACGICLAAPESTGKGKIRVETLDDLPRMTYAIEGSASGLLQSDAFSAFAARVRKDQQRLLDDYDIQDPTTLQTVYSTLGRIDFLAGDYDSALAWSERGRALEDKEANRLTAGLTLRAWVQARRVADETGNPAAFGPGFADELGGLLGDLPWDVVRDNVKGTKGYAEYISGNLLLGIVQTEIDPVVEKTGQLTEEMARRLVDMRYTLEMFLPVREEVAAVYGHYISQNRVEKEDIWGPRAITLTQEDGAVPVTVAIWDSGVDSEVFRGHLWINESERFDGADTDGNGFVDDVHGIGFDVNGFRTPELLHPEGDMAGRVESTMEYMKGFMDLIASIDSPEASTLKTYVGNLAPDQVHNFLEALNFGALYAHGTHVAGIAIEGNPYARVLISRYTFDYHEPRRLLTREIAERHARSFQDAVDYFRAAGVRTANMSWGWTLKEVEGVLESNGVTDPEERAALTRELFGILRKGLHDALASAPEILFVAAAGNDDNDVNFDEMIPASFELPNLMVVAAVDQAGDPTNFTSGGRNVVVYANGFEVDSYVPGGERMAFSGTSMASPNVVNLAAKLFALDPELTPVEVKELIINGATPRGGEEDMLLIHPRRSADLLHQL
;
A
#
# COMPACT_ATOMS: atom_id res chain seq x y z
N MET A 1 -12.14 -2.61 -4.45
CA MET A 1 -11.43 -1.58 -5.26
C MET A 1 -11.00 -0.41 -4.37
N PHE A 2 -10.03 -0.63 -3.48
CA PHE A 2 -9.35 0.39 -2.68
C PHE A 2 -7.91 0.45 -3.16
N THR A 3 -7.61 1.27 -4.15
CA THR A 3 -6.24 1.47 -4.62
C THR A 3 -5.83 2.93 -4.40
N GLY A 4 -4.56 3.29 -4.45
CA GLY A 4 -4.14 4.70 -4.48
C GLY A 4 -4.12 5.39 -3.12
N GLN A 5 -3.41 4.84 -2.15
CA GLN A 5 -2.04 5.30 -1.91
C GLN A 5 -1.51 4.76 -0.59
N SER A 6 -0.29 4.24 -0.67
CA SER A 6 0.72 4.13 0.37
C SER A 6 0.64 5.27 1.39
N GLY A 7 -0.11 5.01 2.48
CA GLY A 7 0.44 5.35 3.78
C GLY A 7 1.78 4.63 3.86
N PHE A 8 2.79 5.33 4.35
CA PHE A 8 4.14 4.80 4.54
C PHE A 8 4.19 3.60 5.51
N PHE A 9 3.02 3.20 6.05
CA PHE A 9 2.63 1.84 6.36
C PHE A 9 1.23 1.56 5.84
N GLY A 10 0.99 0.32 5.38
CA GLY A 10 -0.29 -0.17 4.86
C GLY A 10 -1.44 -0.14 5.88
N TRP A 11 -1.91 1.06 6.23
CA TRP A 11 -3.20 1.26 6.89
C TRP A 11 -4.36 0.88 5.97
N LYS A 12 -4.17 1.01 4.65
CA LYS A 12 -5.18 0.68 3.64
C LYS A 12 -5.28 -0.83 3.35
N GLU A 13 -4.22 -1.61 3.61
CA GLU A 13 -4.17 -3.03 3.26
C GLU A 13 -4.93 -3.97 4.21
N ILE A 14 -5.44 -3.48 5.34
CA ILE A 14 -6.28 -4.28 6.24
C ILE A 14 -7.79 -4.14 5.90
N LEU A 15 -8.17 -3.19 5.04
CA LEU A 15 -9.57 -2.97 4.66
C LEU A 15 -9.90 -3.34 3.20
N SER A 16 -8.94 -3.88 2.42
CA SER A 16 -9.23 -4.29 1.04
C SER A 16 -8.54 -5.58 0.61
N MET A 17 -9.25 -6.70 0.76
CA MET A 17 -9.08 -7.84 -0.14
C MET A 17 -9.82 -7.55 -1.44
N GLN A 18 -9.11 -7.42 -2.56
CA GLN A 18 -9.50 -7.88 -3.90
C GLN A 18 -8.44 -7.48 -4.94
N SER A 19 -7.93 -8.50 -5.63
CA SER A 19 -6.81 -8.48 -6.56
C SER A 19 -7.19 -8.01 -7.99
N ARG A 20 -6.17 -7.60 -8.77
CA ARG A 20 -6.11 -7.74 -10.24
C ARG A 20 -4.72 -8.08 -10.71
N THR A 21 -4.61 -9.01 -11.66
CA THR A 21 -3.85 -8.80 -12.92
C THR A 21 -4.30 -9.76 -14.03
N CYS A 22 -4.26 -9.26 -15.26
CA CYS A 22 -4.66 -9.90 -16.51
C CYS A 22 -3.57 -10.83 -17.07
N SER A 23 -3.95 -11.96 -17.68
CA SER A 23 -3.15 -12.59 -18.73
C SER A 23 -4.02 -13.20 -19.84
N LEU A 24 -3.60 -12.97 -21.08
CA LEU A 24 -4.24 -13.33 -22.35
C LEU A 24 -3.88 -14.77 -22.78
N ALA A 25 -4.87 -15.56 -23.19
CA ALA A 25 -4.68 -16.70 -24.09
C ALA A 25 -5.98 -17.05 -24.88
N PRO A 26 -5.89 -17.68 -26.06
CA PRO A 26 -6.79 -17.41 -27.18
C PRO A 26 -8.04 -18.30 -27.22
N ALA A 27 -9.12 -17.71 -27.74
CA ALA A 27 -10.41 -18.34 -28.00
C ALA A 27 -10.32 -19.44 -29.07
N ILE A 28 -10.82 -20.64 -28.74
CA ILE A 28 -11.18 -21.68 -29.72
C ILE A 28 -12.69 -21.65 -29.90
N PHE A 29 -13.12 -21.19 -31.09
CA PHE A 29 -14.50 -21.26 -31.56
C PHE A 29 -14.89 -22.71 -31.86
N LEU A 30 -15.96 -23.20 -31.24
CA LEU A 30 -16.70 -24.38 -31.73
C LEU A 30 -18.16 -24.00 -31.92
N ILE A 31 -18.53 -23.88 -33.20
CA ILE A 31 -19.88 -23.73 -33.70
C ILE A 31 -20.53 -25.13 -33.73
N ALA A 32 -21.65 -25.30 -33.03
CA ALA A 32 -22.62 -26.33 -33.37
C ALA A 32 -24.05 -25.86 -33.02
N CYS A 33 -24.83 -25.61 -34.07
CA CYS A 33 -26.26 -25.30 -34.05
C CYS A 33 -27.11 -26.44 -33.50
N GLY A 34 -28.24 -26.12 -32.84
CA GLY A 34 -29.24 -27.13 -32.50
C GLY A 34 -30.51 -26.66 -31.78
N ILE A 35 -31.40 -26.00 -32.53
CA ILE A 35 -32.88 -26.06 -32.40
C ILE A 35 -33.54 -25.21 -31.29
N CYS A 36 -34.21 -24.16 -31.76
CA CYS A 36 -35.09 -23.24 -31.03
C CYS A 36 -36.38 -23.91 -30.52
N LEU A 37 -36.71 -23.66 -29.26
CA LEU A 37 -38.09 -23.59 -28.77
C LEU A 37 -38.31 -22.17 -28.26
N ALA A 38 -39.21 -21.45 -28.93
CA ALA A 38 -39.51 -20.05 -28.67
C ALA A 38 -40.21 -19.87 -27.31
N ALA A 39 -39.50 -19.29 -26.35
CA ALA A 39 -40.08 -18.57 -25.22
C ALA A 39 -40.42 -17.13 -25.67
N PRO A 40 -41.43 -16.47 -25.07
CA PRO A 40 -41.83 -15.13 -25.48
C PRO A 40 -40.65 -14.15 -25.32
N GLU A 41 -40.29 -13.49 -26.41
CA GLU A 41 -39.26 -12.45 -26.46
C GLU A 41 -39.61 -11.35 -25.47
N SER A 42 -38.88 -11.27 -24.36
CA SER A 42 -38.70 -10.02 -23.66
C SER A 42 -37.94 -9.10 -24.61
N THR A 43 -38.54 -7.98 -24.99
CA THR A 43 -37.83 -6.87 -25.63
C THR A 43 -36.85 -6.26 -24.64
N GLY A 44 -35.75 -6.96 -24.36
CA GLY A 44 -34.64 -6.47 -23.57
C GLY A 44 -33.68 -5.76 -24.50
N LYS A 45 -33.46 -4.46 -24.28
CA LYS A 45 -32.23 -3.82 -24.79
C LYS A 45 -31.06 -4.69 -24.30
N GLY A 46 -30.16 -5.08 -25.20
CA GLY A 46 -28.92 -5.74 -24.79
C GLY A 46 -28.18 -4.87 -23.76
N LYS A 47 -27.47 -5.51 -22.84
CA LYS A 47 -26.63 -4.82 -21.85
C LYS A 47 -25.66 -3.86 -22.54
N ILE A 48 -25.39 -2.74 -21.88
CA ILE A 48 -24.41 -1.75 -22.33
C ILE A 48 -23.02 -2.33 -22.12
N ARG A 49 -22.24 -2.46 -23.19
CA ARG A 49 -20.87 -2.95 -23.10
C ARG A 49 -20.00 -1.96 -22.33
N VAL A 50 -19.22 -2.48 -21.38
CA VAL A 50 -18.25 -1.72 -20.60
C VAL A 50 -16.86 -2.06 -21.12
N GLU A 51 -16.16 -1.09 -21.70
CA GLU A 51 -14.78 -1.22 -22.16
C GLU A 51 -13.80 -0.56 -21.16
N THR A 52 -14.27 0.45 -20.44
CA THR A 52 -13.52 1.18 -19.41
C THR A 52 -14.40 1.47 -18.19
N LEU A 53 -13.78 1.79 -17.05
CA LEU A 53 -14.53 2.20 -15.84
C LEU A 53 -15.39 3.46 -16.08
N ASP A 54 -15.02 4.32 -17.03
CA ASP A 54 -15.77 5.52 -17.38
C ASP A 54 -17.10 5.24 -18.08
N ASP A 55 -17.31 4.02 -18.59
CA ASP A 55 -18.58 3.62 -19.20
C ASP A 55 -19.68 3.34 -18.15
N LEU A 56 -19.29 3.19 -16.87
CA LEU A 56 -20.23 2.97 -15.77
C LEU A 56 -20.84 4.28 -15.26
N PRO A 57 -22.13 4.26 -14.87
CA PRO A 57 -22.80 5.46 -14.40
C PRO A 57 -22.23 5.86 -13.05
N ARG A 58 -21.82 7.12 -12.93
CA ARG A 58 -21.26 7.66 -11.70
C ARG A 58 -22.40 8.09 -10.77
N MET A 59 -22.36 7.62 -9.52
CA MET A 59 -23.46 7.78 -8.57
C MET A 59 -23.07 8.69 -7.41
N THR A 60 -24.01 9.53 -6.98
CA THR A 60 -23.94 10.27 -5.73
C THR A 60 -25.19 10.04 -4.89
N TYR A 61 -25.03 10.11 -3.58
CA TYR A 61 -26.08 9.83 -2.62
C TYR A 61 -26.25 11.02 -1.68
N ALA A 62 -27.34 11.76 -1.84
CA ALA A 62 -27.70 12.79 -0.87
C ALA A 62 -28.01 12.16 0.49
N ILE A 63 -27.45 12.73 1.55
CA ILE A 63 -27.72 12.33 2.93
C ILE A 63 -28.05 13.56 3.78
N GLU A 64 -28.92 13.38 4.77
CA GLU A 64 -29.25 14.41 5.75
C GLU A 64 -28.39 14.22 7.00
N GLY A 65 -27.82 15.30 7.53
CA GLY A 65 -26.94 15.24 8.69
C GLY A 65 -25.51 14.81 8.32
N SER A 66 -24.90 13.97 9.15
CA SER A 66 -23.53 13.48 8.94
C SER A 66 -23.51 12.00 8.52
N ALA A 67 -22.43 11.57 7.88
CA ALA A 67 -22.23 10.16 7.55
C ALA A 67 -22.08 9.31 8.82
N SER A 68 -21.39 9.83 9.84
CA SER A 68 -21.24 9.20 11.15
C SER A 68 -22.57 9.04 11.88
N GLY A 69 -23.48 10.01 11.72
CA GLY A 69 -24.85 9.97 12.24
C GLY A 69 -25.68 8.94 11.50
N LEU A 70 -25.60 8.92 10.16
CA LEU A 70 -26.27 7.94 9.31
C LEU A 70 -25.83 6.51 9.68
N LEU A 71 -24.52 6.28 9.86
CA LEU A 71 -23.93 4.98 10.20
C LEU A 71 -24.53 4.37 11.47
N GLN A 72 -24.94 5.20 12.43
CA GLN A 72 -25.50 4.77 13.71
C GLN A 72 -27.04 4.72 13.72
N SER A 73 -27.70 5.28 12.71
CA SER A 73 -29.15 5.46 12.69
C SER A 73 -29.92 4.30 12.07
N ASP A 74 -31.20 4.17 12.44
CA ASP A 74 -32.14 3.24 11.77
C ASP A 74 -32.39 3.61 10.29
N ALA A 75 -32.14 4.88 9.92
CA ALA A 75 -32.25 5.36 8.54
C ALA A 75 -31.18 4.76 7.62
N PHE A 76 -30.15 4.10 8.17
CA PHE A 76 -29.13 3.40 7.40
C PHE A 76 -29.72 2.36 6.46
N SER A 77 -30.75 1.64 6.90
CA SER A 77 -31.43 0.62 6.08
C SER A 77 -32.01 1.19 4.78
N ALA A 78 -32.66 2.35 4.85
CA ALA A 78 -33.20 3.04 3.69
C ALA A 78 -32.08 3.56 2.76
N PHE A 79 -30.98 4.05 3.34
CA PHE A 79 -29.79 4.43 2.58
C PHE A 79 -29.18 3.23 1.84
N ALA A 80 -28.94 2.12 2.53
CA ALA A 80 -28.40 0.89 1.98
C ALA A 80 -29.29 0.32 0.87
N ALA A 81 -30.62 0.42 0.99
CA ALA A 81 -31.54 0.00 -0.06
C ALA A 81 -31.38 0.81 -1.37
N ARG A 82 -31.08 2.12 -1.29
CA ARG A 82 -30.76 2.93 -2.47
C ARG A 82 -29.45 2.48 -3.11
N VAL A 83 -28.39 2.32 -2.31
CA VAL A 83 -27.10 1.81 -2.79
C VAL A 83 -27.27 0.45 -3.46
N ARG A 84 -27.99 -0.48 -2.82
CA ARG A 84 -28.27 -1.82 -3.36
C ARG A 84 -28.97 -1.76 -4.72
N LYS A 85 -29.97 -0.90 -4.86
CA LYS A 85 -30.69 -0.73 -6.12
C LYS A 85 -29.75 -0.28 -7.24
N ASP A 86 -28.89 0.67 -6.96
CA ASP A 86 -27.97 1.19 -7.95
C ASP A 86 -26.86 0.18 -8.31
N GLN A 87 -26.33 -0.55 -7.32
CA GLN A 87 -25.39 -1.67 -7.56
C GLN A 87 -26.03 -2.80 -8.37
N GLN A 88 -27.28 -3.15 -8.10
CA GLN A 88 -28.01 -4.15 -8.87
C GLN A 88 -28.22 -3.68 -10.32
N ARG A 89 -28.52 -2.40 -10.52
CA ARG A 89 -28.65 -1.80 -11.86
C ARG A 89 -27.37 -1.94 -12.68
N LEU A 90 -26.19 -1.85 -12.05
CA LEU A 90 -24.92 -2.11 -12.74
C LEU A 90 -24.89 -3.52 -13.34
N LEU A 91 -25.33 -4.53 -12.59
CA LEU A 91 -25.39 -5.90 -13.08
C LEU A 91 -26.49 -6.14 -14.10
N ASP A 92 -27.59 -5.39 -14.05
CA ASP A 92 -28.74 -5.59 -14.93
C ASP A 92 -28.52 -4.90 -16.28
N ASP A 93 -28.04 -3.66 -16.26
CA ASP A 93 -27.96 -2.78 -17.43
C ASP A 93 -26.61 -2.86 -18.15
N TYR A 94 -25.54 -3.27 -17.46
CA TYR A 94 -24.17 -3.24 -17.99
C TYR A 94 -23.55 -4.63 -18.11
N ASP A 95 -22.78 -4.82 -19.18
CA ASP A 95 -21.97 -5.99 -19.44
C ASP A 95 -20.55 -5.74 -18.93
N ILE A 96 -20.39 -5.87 -17.62
CA ILE A 96 -19.12 -5.69 -16.91
C ILE A 96 -18.32 -7.00 -17.05
N GLN A 97 -17.23 -6.95 -17.81
CA GLN A 97 -16.33 -8.12 -18.00
C GLN A 97 -15.17 -8.15 -17.00
N ASP A 98 -15.06 -7.11 -16.21
CA ASP A 98 -13.92 -6.77 -15.42
C ASP A 98 -14.02 -7.38 -14.00
N PRO A 99 -13.24 -8.42 -13.65
CA PRO A 99 -13.48 -9.27 -12.49
C PRO A 99 -13.58 -8.50 -11.17
N THR A 100 -12.68 -7.57 -10.86
CA THR A 100 -12.74 -6.89 -9.54
C THR A 100 -13.80 -5.80 -9.46
N THR A 101 -14.29 -5.31 -10.59
CA THR A 101 -15.47 -4.44 -10.60
C THR A 101 -16.69 -5.27 -10.23
N LEU A 102 -16.84 -6.45 -10.84
CA LEU A 102 -17.87 -7.41 -10.46
C LEU A 102 -17.74 -7.83 -8.99
N GLN A 103 -16.54 -8.17 -8.52
CA GLN A 103 -16.32 -8.56 -7.12
C GLN A 103 -16.66 -7.41 -6.15
N THR A 104 -16.36 -6.16 -6.50
CA THR A 104 -16.73 -5.00 -5.69
C THR A 104 -18.25 -4.87 -5.60
N VAL A 105 -18.95 -4.97 -6.74
CA VAL A 105 -20.42 -4.95 -6.78
C VAL A 105 -21.01 -6.11 -5.98
N TYR A 106 -20.51 -7.34 -6.15
CA TYR A 106 -20.97 -8.51 -5.40
C TYR A 106 -20.71 -8.38 -3.90
N SER A 107 -19.54 -7.88 -3.50
CA SER A 107 -19.20 -7.65 -2.10
C SER A 107 -20.16 -6.64 -1.46
N THR A 108 -20.42 -5.51 -2.12
CA THR A 108 -21.38 -4.51 -1.63
C THR A 108 -22.81 -5.08 -1.54
N LEU A 109 -23.28 -5.79 -2.57
CA LEU A 109 -24.60 -6.44 -2.54
C LEU A 109 -24.70 -7.47 -1.40
N GLY A 110 -23.67 -8.31 -1.24
CA GLY A 110 -23.64 -9.32 -0.19
C GLY A 110 -23.65 -8.73 1.22
N ARG A 111 -22.93 -7.63 1.45
CA ARG A 111 -22.94 -6.91 2.73
C ARG A 111 -24.30 -6.27 3.02
N ILE A 112 -24.95 -5.67 2.03
CA ILE A 112 -26.29 -5.09 2.20
C ILE A 112 -27.33 -6.18 2.46
N ASP A 113 -27.27 -7.29 1.72
CA ASP A 113 -28.19 -8.41 1.92
C ASP A 113 -28.01 -9.05 3.31
N PHE A 114 -26.76 -9.15 3.80
CA PHE A 114 -26.50 -9.55 5.18
C PHE A 114 -27.14 -8.61 6.20
N LEU A 115 -26.95 -7.29 6.05
CA LEU A 115 -27.53 -6.27 6.94
C LEU A 115 -29.07 -6.27 6.90
N ALA A 116 -29.66 -6.73 5.79
CA ALA A 116 -31.11 -6.91 5.66
C ALA A 116 -31.61 -8.25 6.24
N GLY A 117 -30.72 -9.12 6.73
CA GLY A 117 -31.05 -10.45 7.25
C GLY A 117 -31.22 -11.53 6.17
N ASP A 118 -30.93 -11.23 4.90
CA ASP A 118 -30.95 -12.20 3.80
C ASP A 118 -29.58 -12.89 3.68
N TYR A 119 -29.32 -13.81 4.61
CA TYR A 119 -28.05 -14.52 4.70
C TYR A 119 -27.78 -15.44 3.50
N ASP A 120 -28.83 -15.97 2.86
CA ASP A 120 -28.67 -16.82 1.67
C ASP A 120 -28.17 -16.02 0.47
N SER A 121 -28.75 -14.85 0.22
CA SER A 121 -28.26 -13.95 -0.82
C SER A 121 -26.86 -13.44 -0.50
N ALA A 122 -26.57 -13.09 0.75
CA ALA A 122 -25.24 -12.67 1.18
C ALA A 122 -24.15 -13.73 0.88
N LEU A 123 -24.43 -14.99 1.21
CA LEU A 123 -23.53 -16.11 0.90
C LEU A 123 -23.39 -16.33 -0.62
N ALA A 124 -24.49 -16.24 -1.37
CA ALA A 124 -24.45 -16.41 -2.83
C ALA A 124 -23.58 -15.33 -3.51
N TRP A 125 -23.68 -14.07 -3.07
CA TRP A 125 -22.82 -13.00 -3.56
C TRP A 125 -21.36 -13.20 -3.17
N SER A 126 -21.10 -13.62 -1.93
CA SER A 126 -19.75 -13.94 -1.46
C SER A 126 -19.09 -15.02 -2.32
N GLU A 127 -19.83 -16.09 -2.65
CA GLU A 127 -19.33 -17.17 -3.52
C GLU A 127 -19.09 -16.71 -4.96
N ARG A 128 -19.91 -15.81 -5.51
CA ARG A 128 -19.66 -15.21 -6.84
C ARG A 128 -18.39 -14.38 -6.85
N GLY A 129 -18.16 -13.56 -5.81
CA GLY A 129 -16.93 -12.80 -5.66
C GLY A 129 -15.70 -13.72 -5.54
N ARG A 130 -15.82 -14.77 -4.71
CA ARG A 130 -14.78 -15.78 -4.51
C ARG A 130 -14.44 -16.54 -5.80
N ALA A 131 -15.42 -16.81 -6.67
CA ALA A 131 -15.20 -17.50 -7.94
C ALA A 131 -14.41 -16.67 -8.96
N LEU A 132 -14.34 -15.34 -8.77
CA LEU A 132 -13.56 -14.42 -9.60
C LEU A 132 -12.16 -14.15 -9.02
N GLU A 133 -11.80 -14.74 -7.88
CA GLU A 133 -10.52 -14.50 -7.22
C GLU A 133 -9.43 -15.42 -7.78
N ASP A 134 -8.41 -14.80 -8.37
CA ASP A 134 -7.30 -15.51 -9.02
C ASP A 134 -6.22 -15.91 -8.02
N LYS A 135 -6.06 -15.17 -6.91
CA LYS A 135 -5.08 -15.52 -5.88
C LYS A 135 -5.60 -16.63 -4.99
N GLU A 136 -4.87 -17.74 -4.97
CA GLU A 136 -5.28 -18.93 -4.22
C GLU A 136 -5.51 -18.63 -2.73
N ALA A 137 -4.60 -17.91 -2.07
CA ALA A 137 -4.72 -17.54 -0.66
C ALA A 137 -5.99 -16.74 -0.37
N ASN A 138 -6.28 -15.73 -1.18
CA ASN A 138 -7.49 -14.91 -1.05
C ASN A 138 -8.75 -15.75 -1.30
N ARG A 139 -8.74 -16.60 -2.34
CA ARG A 139 -9.88 -17.46 -2.69
C ARG A 139 -10.19 -18.48 -1.60
N LEU A 140 -9.17 -19.03 -0.95
CA LEU A 140 -9.31 -19.99 0.16
C LEU A 140 -9.84 -19.32 1.42
N THR A 141 -9.41 -18.08 1.69
CA THR A 141 -9.77 -17.35 2.91
C THR A 141 -11.02 -16.48 2.77
N ALA A 142 -11.47 -16.22 1.54
CA ALA A 142 -12.67 -15.43 1.27
C ALA A 142 -13.93 -16.05 1.90
N GLY A 143 -14.61 -15.21 2.70
CA GLY A 143 -15.91 -15.52 3.28
C GLY A 143 -15.89 -16.50 4.45
N LEU A 144 -14.73 -16.90 4.99
CA LEU A 144 -14.66 -17.85 6.12
C LEU A 144 -15.46 -17.36 7.34
N THR A 145 -15.22 -16.12 7.76
CA THR A 145 -15.95 -15.49 8.88
C THR A 145 -17.45 -15.42 8.61
N LEU A 146 -17.86 -15.00 7.41
CA LEU A 146 -19.27 -14.93 7.04
C LEU A 146 -19.94 -16.31 7.06
N ARG A 147 -19.30 -17.34 6.50
CA ARG A 147 -19.82 -18.72 6.48
C ARG A 147 -19.97 -19.27 7.90
N ALA A 148 -18.95 -19.14 8.74
CA ALA A 148 -19.01 -19.55 10.14
C ALA A 148 -20.11 -18.80 10.91
N TRP A 149 -20.23 -17.49 10.70
CA TRP A 149 -21.23 -16.65 11.33
C TRP A 149 -22.65 -17.10 10.97
N VAL A 150 -22.95 -17.26 9.68
CA VAL A 150 -24.28 -17.65 9.21
C VAL A 150 -24.65 -19.05 9.70
N GLN A 151 -23.69 -19.98 9.66
CA GLN A 151 -23.94 -21.34 10.15
C GLN A 151 -24.21 -21.36 11.66
N ALA A 152 -23.38 -20.69 12.46
CA ALA A 152 -23.58 -20.60 13.91
C ALA A 152 -24.91 -19.89 14.26
N ARG A 153 -25.28 -18.83 13.52
CA ARG A 153 -26.57 -18.15 13.69
C ARG A 153 -27.75 -19.09 13.43
N ARG A 154 -27.72 -19.85 12.33
CA ARG A 154 -28.77 -20.82 12.00
C ARG A 154 -28.94 -21.85 13.10
N VAL A 155 -27.84 -22.43 13.60
CA VAL A 155 -27.90 -23.40 14.70
C VAL A 155 -28.47 -22.77 15.98
N ALA A 156 -28.05 -21.55 16.34
CA ALA A 156 -28.57 -20.86 17.51
C ALA A 156 -30.08 -20.59 17.41
N ASP A 157 -30.56 -20.20 16.23
CA ASP A 157 -31.98 -19.92 15.97
C ASP A 157 -32.82 -21.20 15.95
N GLU A 158 -32.35 -22.25 15.27
CA GLU A 158 -33.00 -23.58 15.20
C GLU A 158 -33.11 -24.24 16.59
N THR A 159 -32.09 -24.08 17.43
CA THR A 159 -32.07 -24.63 18.80
C THR A 159 -32.75 -23.72 19.81
N GLY A 160 -33.11 -22.48 19.42
CA GLY A 160 -33.64 -21.46 20.33
C GLY A 160 -32.67 -21.08 21.46
N ASN A 161 -31.37 -21.28 21.26
CA ASN A 161 -30.32 -21.01 22.25
C ASN A 161 -29.31 -19.97 21.72
N PRO A 162 -29.56 -18.67 21.93
CA PRO A 162 -28.65 -17.61 21.49
C PRO A 162 -27.23 -17.73 22.09
N ALA A 163 -27.09 -18.32 23.28
CA ALA A 163 -25.78 -18.50 23.91
C ALA A 163 -24.91 -19.55 23.21
N ALA A 164 -25.49 -20.39 22.34
CA ALA A 164 -24.73 -21.33 21.52
C ALA A 164 -23.97 -20.65 20.36
N PHE A 165 -24.30 -19.40 20.04
CA PHE A 165 -23.74 -18.70 18.88
C PHE A 165 -22.21 -18.56 18.95
N GLY A 166 -21.66 -18.02 20.04
CA GLY A 166 -20.22 -17.78 20.17
C GLY A 166 -19.38 -19.06 20.06
N PRO A 167 -19.64 -20.09 20.89
CA PRO A 167 -18.95 -21.38 20.77
C PRO A 167 -19.14 -22.04 19.40
N GLY A 168 -20.38 -22.04 18.87
CA GLY A 168 -20.67 -22.59 17.56
C GLY A 168 -19.92 -21.87 16.43
N PHE A 169 -19.79 -20.55 16.52
CA PHE A 169 -19.01 -19.76 15.58
C PHE A 169 -17.53 -20.14 15.62
N ALA A 170 -16.95 -20.24 16.82
CA ALA A 170 -15.54 -20.60 16.98
C ALA A 170 -15.25 -22.02 16.44
N ASP A 171 -16.14 -22.98 16.70
CA ASP A 171 -16.03 -24.36 16.20
C ASP A 171 -16.11 -24.41 14.66
N GLU A 172 -17.09 -23.73 14.06
CA GLU A 172 -17.26 -23.68 12.60
C GLU A 172 -16.08 -22.99 11.92
N LEU A 173 -15.61 -21.87 12.47
CA LEU A 173 -14.45 -21.15 11.94
C LEU A 173 -13.17 -21.98 12.04
N GLY A 174 -12.97 -22.65 13.18
CA GLY A 174 -11.83 -23.55 13.38
C GLY A 174 -11.84 -24.73 12.41
N GLY A 175 -13.02 -25.32 12.16
CA GLY A 175 -13.20 -26.36 11.16
C GLY A 175 -12.85 -25.90 9.75
N LEU A 176 -13.33 -24.72 9.34
CA LEU A 176 -13.04 -24.14 8.04
C LEU A 176 -11.54 -23.81 7.83
N LEU A 177 -10.83 -23.42 8.91
CA LEU A 177 -9.39 -23.15 8.85
C LEU A 177 -8.54 -24.41 8.85
N GLY A 178 -8.93 -25.45 9.59
CA GLY A 178 -8.13 -26.66 9.79
C GLY A 178 -7.74 -27.39 8.50
N ASP A 179 -8.53 -27.22 7.44
CA ASP A 179 -8.31 -27.84 6.13
C ASP A 179 -7.45 -26.99 5.17
N LEU A 180 -7.05 -25.78 5.56
CA LEU A 180 -6.35 -24.87 4.67
C LEU A 180 -4.84 -25.15 4.63
N PRO A 181 -4.19 -25.01 3.46
CA PRO A 181 -2.75 -25.13 3.34
C PRO A 181 -2.06 -23.91 3.97
N TRP A 182 -1.44 -24.11 5.14
CA TRP A 182 -0.75 -23.05 5.90
C TRP A 182 0.19 -22.19 5.05
N ASP A 183 1.04 -22.82 4.24
CA ASP A 183 2.04 -22.11 3.42
C ASP A 183 1.43 -21.16 2.40
N VAL A 184 0.16 -21.36 2.05
CA VAL A 184 -0.60 -20.50 1.14
C VAL A 184 -1.35 -19.42 1.91
N VAL A 185 -1.99 -19.75 3.05
CA VAL A 185 -2.96 -18.83 3.70
C VAL A 185 -2.40 -18.06 4.90
N ARG A 186 -1.17 -18.32 5.34
CA ARG A 186 -0.60 -17.76 6.59
C ARG A 186 -0.70 -16.24 6.70
N ASP A 187 -0.48 -15.49 5.62
CA ASP A 187 -0.43 -14.03 5.66
C ASP A 187 -1.85 -13.44 5.82
N ASN A 188 -2.82 -13.98 5.08
CA ASN A 188 -4.24 -13.66 5.26
C ASN A 188 -4.72 -13.97 6.68
N VAL A 189 -4.27 -15.10 7.25
CA VAL A 189 -4.61 -15.51 8.61
C VAL A 189 -4.00 -14.56 9.64
N LYS A 190 -2.69 -14.27 9.56
CA LYS A 190 -2.02 -13.31 10.46
C LYS A 190 -2.67 -11.92 10.38
N GLY A 191 -2.93 -11.43 9.17
CA GLY A 191 -3.60 -10.14 8.96
C GLY A 191 -5.00 -10.10 9.56
N THR A 192 -5.80 -11.15 9.38
CA THR A 192 -7.16 -11.23 9.95
C THR A 192 -7.12 -11.28 11.49
N LYS A 193 -6.17 -12.00 12.08
CA LYS A 193 -5.94 -11.99 13.54
C LYS A 193 -5.60 -10.58 14.02
N GLY A 194 -4.60 -9.95 13.42
CA GLY A 194 -4.18 -8.60 13.78
C GLY A 194 -5.34 -7.61 13.73
N TYR A 195 -6.12 -7.64 12.64
CA TYR A 195 -7.33 -6.83 12.50
C TYR A 195 -8.32 -7.02 13.64
N ALA A 196 -8.61 -8.28 14.01
CA ALA A 196 -9.52 -8.61 15.10
C ALA A 196 -9.04 -8.10 16.46
N GLU A 197 -7.74 -7.94 16.67
CA GLU A 197 -7.14 -7.51 17.93
C GLU A 197 -7.19 -5.98 18.15
N TYR A 198 -7.28 -5.16 17.10
CA TYR A 198 -7.34 -3.70 17.25
C TYR A 198 -8.66 -3.06 16.81
N ILE A 199 -9.44 -3.68 15.92
CA ILE A 199 -10.65 -3.03 15.39
C ILE A 199 -11.69 -2.77 16.49
N SER A 200 -12.24 -1.56 16.55
CA SER A 200 -13.27 -1.17 17.52
C SER A 200 -14.38 -0.33 16.87
N GLY A 201 -15.56 -0.31 17.51
CA GLY A 201 -16.67 0.51 17.03
C GLY A 201 -16.35 2.01 17.06
N ASN A 202 -15.64 2.48 18.08
CA ASN A 202 -15.19 3.87 18.17
C ASN A 202 -14.17 4.21 17.10
N LEU A 203 -13.24 3.30 16.79
CA LEU A 203 -12.27 3.48 15.70
C LEU A 203 -12.99 3.64 14.36
N LEU A 204 -13.94 2.75 14.04
CA LEU A 204 -14.73 2.83 12.82
C LEU A 204 -15.53 4.14 12.72
N LEU A 205 -16.18 4.55 13.81
CA LEU A 205 -16.96 5.78 13.84
C LEU A 205 -16.06 7.02 13.68
N GLY A 206 -14.92 7.03 14.36
CA GLY A 206 -13.97 8.13 14.27
C GLY A 206 -13.31 8.24 12.89
N ILE A 207 -13.09 7.13 12.18
CA ILE A 207 -12.66 7.15 10.77
C ILE A 207 -13.70 7.86 9.90
N VAL A 208 -15.00 7.57 10.07
CA VAL A 208 -16.06 8.27 9.31
C VAL A 208 -16.11 9.76 9.64
N GLN A 209 -15.98 10.11 10.92
CA GLN A 209 -15.93 11.50 11.37
C GLN A 209 -14.72 12.25 10.81
N THR A 210 -13.61 11.56 10.62
CA THR A 210 -12.36 12.13 10.11
C THR A 210 -12.38 12.28 8.59
N GLU A 211 -12.80 11.25 7.87
CA GLU A 211 -12.57 11.17 6.41
C GLU A 211 -13.81 11.46 5.56
N ILE A 212 -15.03 11.24 6.08
CA ILE A 212 -16.26 11.30 5.28
C ILE A 212 -17.15 12.48 5.70
N ASP A 213 -17.31 12.70 7.00
CA ASP A 213 -18.13 13.80 7.52
C ASP A 213 -17.75 15.18 6.97
N PRO A 214 -16.45 15.56 6.85
CA PRO A 214 -16.08 16.86 6.29
C PRO A 214 -16.55 17.06 4.84
N VAL A 215 -16.54 15.97 4.04
CA VAL A 215 -17.01 16.01 2.64
C VAL A 215 -18.52 16.20 2.60
N VAL A 216 -19.26 15.50 3.47
CA VAL A 216 -20.72 15.64 3.58
C VAL A 216 -21.11 17.02 4.08
N GLU A 217 -20.39 17.58 5.07
CA GLU A 217 -20.62 18.93 5.56
C GLU A 217 -20.48 19.97 4.43
N LYS A 218 -19.48 19.78 3.57
CA LYS A 218 -19.21 20.68 2.45
C LYS A 218 -20.18 20.52 1.28
N THR A 219 -20.64 19.30 0.99
CA THR A 219 -21.32 18.98 -0.28
C THR A 219 -22.75 18.46 -0.13
N GLY A 220 -23.14 17.99 1.06
CA GLY A 220 -24.41 17.34 1.35
C GLY A 220 -24.60 15.97 0.70
N GLN A 221 -23.55 15.40 0.12
CA GLN A 221 -23.63 14.17 -0.67
C GLN A 221 -22.45 13.25 -0.37
N LEU A 222 -22.67 11.96 -0.60
CA LEU A 222 -21.63 10.94 -0.66
C LEU A 222 -21.38 10.56 -2.12
N THR A 223 -20.13 10.29 -2.46
CA THR A 223 -19.80 9.58 -3.69
C THR A 223 -20.14 8.09 -3.55
N GLU A 224 -20.15 7.35 -4.66
CA GLU A 224 -20.36 5.91 -4.63
C GLU A 224 -19.31 5.16 -3.79
N GLU A 225 -18.04 5.58 -3.83
CA GLU A 225 -16.98 4.98 -3.02
C GLU A 225 -17.26 5.18 -1.53
N MET A 226 -17.57 6.41 -1.11
CA MET A 226 -17.94 6.70 0.28
C MET A 226 -19.19 5.94 0.73
N ALA A 227 -20.19 5.82 -0.14
CA ALA A 227 -21.41 5.07 0.16
C ALA A 227 -21.13 3.57 0.39
N ARG A 228 -20.28 2.95 -0.44
CA ARG A 228 -19.82 1.57 -0.23
C ARG A 228 -19.01 1.44 1.05
N ARG A 229 -18.12 2.39 1.36
CA ARG A 229 -17.37 2.39 2.62
C ARG A 229 -18.28 2.42 3.85
N LEU A 230 -19.35 3.21 3.84
CA LEU A 230 -20.31 3.21 4.95
C LEU A 230 -21.06 1.87 5.09
N VAL A 231 -21.40 1.22 3.97
CA VAL A 231 -21.96 -0.15 3.96
C VAL A 231 -20.98 -1.13 4.60
N ASP A 232 -19.70 -1.05 4.22
CA ASP A 232 -18.65 -1.92 4.74
C ASP A 232 -18.45 -1.73 6.24
N MET A 233 -18.42 -0.48 6.71
CA MET A 233 -18.29 -0.16 8.13
C MET A 233 -19.51 -0.62 8.94
N ARG A 234 -20.73 -0.43 8.43
CA ARG A 234 -21.94 -0.95 9.09
C ARG A 234 -21.91 -2.47 9.17
N TYR A 235 -21.51 -3.13 8.08
CA TYR A 235 -21.33 -4.57 8.05
C TYR A 235 -20.30 -5.04 9.08
N THR A 236 -19.15 -4.38 9.21
CA THR A 236 -18.16 -4.71 10.24
C THR A 236 -18.72 -4.54 11.65
N LEU A 237 -19.48 -3.46 11.92
CA LEU A 237 -20.11 -3.21 13.22
C LEU A 237 -21.11 -4.32 13.62
N GLU A 238 -21.88 -4.85 12.66
CA GLU A 238 -22.93 -5.83 12.94
C GLU A 238 -22.49 -7.30 12.80
N MET A 239 -21.60 -7.59 11.85
CA MET A 239 -21.15 -8.96 11.56
C MET A 239 -19.88 -9.31 12.32
N PHE A 240 -18.83 -8.50 12.16
CA PHE A 240 -17.47 -8.86 12.56
C PHE A 240 -17.17 -8.50 14.02
N LEU A 241 -17.49 -7.27 14.42
CA LEU A 241 -17.17 -6.77 15.76
C LEU A 241 -17.73 -7.65 16.90
N PRO A 242 -18.94 -8.23 16.80
CA PRO A 242 -19.47 -9.13 17.83
C PRO A 242 -18.72 -10.46 18.00
N VAL A 243 -17.91 -10.87 17.02
CA VAL A 243 -17.16 -12.14 17.01
C VAL A 243 -15.65 -11.95 16.96
N ARG A 244 -15.15 -10.71 17.12
CA ARG A 244 -13.73 -10.39 16.94
C ARG A 244 -12.82 -11.15 17.92
N GLU A 245 -13.28 -11.40 19.14
CA GLU A 245 -12.47 -12.09 20.16
C GLU A 245 -12.34 -13.58 19.81
N GLU A 246 -13.42 -14.21 19.35
CA GLU A 246 -13.40 -15.57 18.82
C GLU A 246 -12.54 -15.67 17.56
N VAL A 247 -12.61 -14.71 16.64
CA VAL A 247 -11.75 -14.66 15.46
C VAL A 247 -10.28 -14.62 15.87
N ALA A 248 -9.89 -13.69 16.75
CA ALA A 248 -8.51 -13.55 17.20
C ALA A 248 -7.99 -14.84 17.89
N ALA A 249 -8.83 -15.48 18.71
CA ALA A 249 -8.50 -16.72 19.40
C ALA A 249 -8.32 -17.90 18.45
N VAL A 250 -9.27 -18.12 17.54
CA VAL A 250 -9.27 -19.23 16.59
C VAL A 250 -8.10 -19.10 15.60
N TYR A 251 -7.90 -17.91 15.02
CA TYR A 251 -6.78 -17.66 14.12
C TYR A 251 -5.43 -17.75 14.85
N GLY A 252 -5.35 -17.24 16.08
CA GLY A 252 -4.14 -17.38 16.92
C GLY A 252 -3.78 -18.83 17.19
N HIS A 253 -4.77 -19.67 17.50
CA HIS A 253 -4.56 -21.10 17.68
C HIS A 253 -4.01 -21.76 16.40
N TYR A 254 -4.65 -21.49 15.25
CA TYR A 254 -4.22 -22.01 13.96
C TYR A 254 -2.80 -21.57 13.57
N ILE A 255 -2.43 -20.30 13.79
CA ILE A 255 -1.06 -19.79 13.60
C ILE A 255 -0.08 -20.55 14.49
N SER A 256 -0.40 -20.74 15.77
CA SER A 256 0.49 -21.40 16.72
C SER A 256 0.76 -22.87 16.38
N GLN A 257 -0.23 -23.57 15.82
CA GLN A 257 -0.11 -24.97 15.42
C GLN A 257 0.73 -25.16 14.16
N ASN A 258 0.77 -24.15 13.28
CA ASN A 258 1.42 -24.24 11.98
C ASN A 258 2.70 -23.40 11.88
N ARG A 259 3.18 -22.79 12.97
CA ARG A 259 4.38 -21.94 12.95
C ARG A 259 5.60 -22.75 12.47
N VAL A 260 6.09 -22.42 11.28
CA VAL A 260 7.35 -22.91 10.72
C VAL A 260 8.30 -21.73 10.60
N GLU A 261 9.53 -21.90 11.10
CA GLU A 261 10.61 -20.95 10.87
C GLU A 261 11.07 -21.07 9.41
N LYS A 262 11.03 -19.96 8.68
CA LYS A 262 11.45 -19.93 7.28
C LYS A 262 12.96 -19.83 7.19
N GLU A 263 13.53 -20.49 6.18
CA GLU A 263 14.93 -20.30 5.84
C GLU A 263 15.15 -18.84 5.39
N ASP A 264 16.16 -18.19 5.98
CA ASP A 264 16.67 -16.91 5.48
C ASP A 264 17.62 -17.16 4.30
N ILE A 265 17.16 -16.82 3.10
CA ILE A 265 17.97 -16.93 1.89
C ILE A 265 18.90 -15.73 1.70
N TRP A 266 18.68 -14.62 2.41
CA TRP A 266 19.36 -13.35 2.16
C TRP A 266 20.73 -13.29 2.83
N GLY A 267 20.85 -13.78 4.07
CA GLY A 267 22.14 -13.87 4.77
C GLY A 267 23.25 -14.53 3.94
N PRO A 268 23.04 -15.73 3.37
CA PRO A 268 24.01 -16.38 2.49
C PRO A 268 24.31 -15.63 1.18
N ARG A 269 23.33 -14.89 0.64
CA ARG A 269 23.46 -14.13 -0.61
C ARG A 269 24.14 -12.79 -0.43
N ALA A 270 24.14 -12.25 0.79
CA ALA A 270 24.68 -10.94 1.13
C ALA A 270 26.20 -10.85 0.87
N ILE A 271 26.63 -9.62 0.58
CA ILE A 271 28.03 -9.22 0.52
C ILE A 271 28.23 -8.06 1.49
N THR A 272 29.35 -8.07 2.20
CA THR A 272 29.76 -6.97 3.09
C THR A 272 31.11 -6.50 2.60
N LEU A 273 31.20 -5.21 2.28
CA LEU A 273 32.46 -4.58 1.95
C LEU A 273 33.15 -4.11 3.24
N THR A 274 34.46 -4.07 3.20
CA THR A 274 35.36 -3.65 4.27
C THR A 274 36.35 -2.64 3.70
N GLN A 275 37.04 -1.90 4.57
CA GLN A 275 38.09 -0.98 4.13
C GLN A 275 39.24 -1.68 3.38
N GLU A 276 39.40 -2.99 3.56
CA GLU A 276 40.45 -3.79 2.91
C GLU A 276 40.16 -4.08 1.43
N ASP A 277 38.90 -3.97 1.00
CA ASP A 277 38.50 -4.20 -0.39
C ASP A 277 39.02 -3.11 -1.35
N GLY A 278 39.52 -1.99 -0.82
CA GLY A 278 40.13 -0.92 -1.62
C GLY A 278 39.18 -0.23 -2.58
N ALA A 279 37.87 -0.37 -2.36
CA ALA A 279 36.80 0.23 -3.15
C ALA A 279 36.74 1.76 -2.97
N VAL A 280 35.96 2.43 -3.82
CA VAL A 280 35.82 3.89 -3.83
C VAL A 280 34.53 4.36 -3.18
N PRO A 281 34.51 5.55 -2.54
CA PRO A 281 33.26 6.13 -2.03
C PRO A 281 32.22 6.31 -3.14
N VAL A 282 30.96 6.00 -2.83
CA VAL A 282 29.82 6.12 -3.76
C VAL A 282 28.73 6.95 -3.13
N THR A 283 28.32 8.03 -3.80
CA THR A 283 27.19 8.84 -3.37
C THR A 283 25.87 8.14 -3.71
N VAL A 284 25.04 7.92 -2.70
CA VAL A 284 23.73 7.27 -2.76
C VAL A 284 22.68 8.28 -2.33
N ALA A 285 21.75 8.64 -3.21
CA ALA A 285 20.64 9.51 -2.84
C ALA A 285 19.51 8.71 -2.21
N ILE A 286 19.02 9.16 -1.05
CA ILE A 286 17.79 8.68 -0.45
C ILE A 286 16.73 9.75 -0.71
N TRP A 287 15.96 9.54 -1.78
CA TRP A 287 14.88 10.43 -2.16
C TRP A 287 13.57 9.96 -1.53
N ASP A 288 13.27 10.50 -0.35
CA ASP A 288 12.28 9.92 0.55
C ASP A 288 11.65 10.97 1.49
N SER A 289 10.87 10.56 2.49
CA SER A 289 10.17 11.43 3.45
C SER A 289 11.09 12.23 4.38
N GLY A 290 12.39 11.90 4.38
CA GLY A 290 13.44 12.54 5.16
C GLY A 290 14.28 11.53 5.93
N VAL A 291 15.50 11.93 6.30
CA VAL A 291 16.47 11.07 6.99
C VAL A 291 17.00 11.81 8.20
N ASP A 292 17.07 11.12 9.34
CA ASP A 292 17.79 11.59 10.52
C ASP A 292 19.30 11.45 10.27
N SER A 293 19.95 12.56 9.94
CA SER A 293 21.38 12.60 9.64
C SER A 293 22.24 12.12 10.80
N GLU A 294 21.77 12.26 12.04
CA GLU A 294 22.54 11.94 13.23
C GLU A 294 22.80 10.44 13.36
N VAL A 295 21.91 9.62 12.82
CA VAL A 295 22.04 8.16 12.75
C VAL A 295 23.23 7.75 11.85
N PHE A 296 23.56 8.57 10.84
CA PHE A 296 24.47 8.20 9.76
C PHE A 296 25.73 9.06 9.64
N ARG A 297 26.14 9.82 10.67
CA ARG A 297 27.27 10.79 10.63
C ARG A 297 28.57 10.31 9.95
N GLY A 298 28.87 9.00 9.95
CA GLY A 298 30.06 8.41 9.29
C GLY A 298 29.87 8.06 7.80
N HIS A 299 28.65 8.15 7.29
CA HIS A 299 28.24 7.76 5.95
C HIS A 299 27.50 8.89 5.23
N LEU A 300 27.47 10.13 5.72
CA LEU A 300 26.82 11.23 4.99
C LEU A 300 27.70 11.73 3.84
N TRP A 301 27.05 12.10 2.74
CA TRP A 301 27.65 12.98 1.74
C TRP A 301 27.76 14.40 2.32
N ILE A 302 28.78 15.15 1.88
CA ILE A 302 29.07 16.48 2.40
C ILE A 302 29.23 17.45 1.22
N ASN A 303 28.40 18.50 1.18
CA ASN A 303 28.66 19.67 0.36
C ASN A 303 29.77 20.51 1.01
N GLU A 304 31.01 20.37 0.55
CA GLU A 304 32.15 21.13 1.11
C GLU A 304 32.07 22.65 0.86
N SER A 305 31.16 23.08 -0.02
CA SER A 305 30.91 24.51 -0.29
C SER A 305 29.90 25.13 0.68
N GLU A 306 29.26 24.32 1.53
CA GLU A 306 28.20 24.75 2.43
C GLU A 306 28.54 24.63 3.92
N ARG A 307 27.75 25.32 4.74
CA ARG A 307 27.83 25.27 6.21
C ARG A 307 26.47 25.56 6.83
N PHE A 308 26.21 24.99 8.01
CA PHE A 308 25.00 25.29 8.80
C PHE A 308 25.06 26.70 9.42
N ASP A 309 24.78 27.74 8.63
CA ASP A 309 24.77 29.13 9.09
C ASP A 309 23.48 29.91 8.75
N GLY A 310 22.48 29.22 8.18
CA GLY A 310 21.20 29.79 7.79
C GLY A 310 21.24 30.55 6.47
N ALA A 311 22.30 30.39 5.68
CA ALA A 311 22.47 31.03 4.38
C ALA A 311 22.76 29.99 3.27
N ASP A 312 22.45 30.39 2.04
CA ASP A 312 22.94 29.74 0.82
C ASP A 312 24.34 30.31 0.53
N THR A 313 25.36 29.63 1.04
CA THR A 313 26.77 29.99 0.93
C THR A 313 27.31 29.78 -0.47
N ASP A 314 26.92 28.70 -1.13
CA ASP A 314 27.45 28.34 -2.45
C ASP A 314 26.66 28.97 -3.61
N GLY A 315 25.51 29.56 -3.32
CA GLY A 315 24.64 30.27 -4.27
C GLY A 315 23.82 29.34 -5.17
N ASN A 316 23.64 28.07 -4.78
CA ASN A 316 22.91 27.07 -5.56
C ASN A 316 21.37 27.16 -5.37
N GLY A 317 20.92 28.03 -4.46
CA GLY A 317 19.51 28.28 -4.15
C GLY A 317 18.90 27.31 -3.14
N PHE A 318 19.71 26.52 -2.45
CA PHE A 318 19.36 25.75 -1.26
C PHE A 318 20.11 26.35 -0.06
N VAL A 319 19.45 26.37 1.09
CA VAL A 319 20.03 26.92 2.32
C VAL A 319 20.49 25.75 3.17
N ASP A 320 21.70 25.83 3.72
CA ASP A 320 22.28 24.84 4.62
C ASP A 320 22.26 23.39 4.08
N ASP A 321 22.39 23.18 2.76
CA ASP A 321 22.36 21.86 2.10
C ASP A 321 23.66 21.05 2.28
N VAL A 322 24.22 21.06 3.49
CA VAL A 322 25.47 20.39 3.84
C VAL A 322 25.41 18.88 3.60
N HIS A 323 24.25 18.24 3.81
CA HIS A 323 24.05 16.80 3.65
C HIS A 323 22.99 16.43 2.60
N GLY A 324 22.53 17.42 1.83
CA GLY A 324 21.49 17.26 0.82
C GLY A 324 20.40 18.31 0.94
N ILE A 325 19.23 18.04 0.36
CA ILE A 325 18.19 19.04 0.08
C ILE A 325 16.81 18.58 0.55
N GLY A 326 15.88 19.52 0.74
CA GLY A 326 14.50 19.21 1.09
C GLY A 326 13.47 20.10 0.41
N PHE A 327 12.25 19.57 0.27
CA PHE A 327 11.10 20.28 -0.26
C PHE A 327 9.86 20.08 0.63
N ASP A 328 9.14 21.15 0.95
CA ASP A 328 7.89 21.12 1.72
C ASP A 328 6.72 20.48 0.95
N VAL A 329 5.56 20.34 1.61
CA VAL A 329 4.35 19.73 1.03
C VAL A 329 3.82 20.44 -0.23
N ASN A 330 4.23 21.69 -0.47
CA ASN A 330 3.86 22.48 -1.65
C ASN A 330 4.98 22.55 -2.69
N GLY A 331 6.08 21.82 -2.50
CA GLY A 331 7.24 21.80 -3.39
C GLY A 331 8.19 22.99 -3.23
N PHE A 332 8.12 23.76 -2.14
CA PHE A 332 9.12 24.81 -1.86
C PHE A 332 10.37 24.20 -1.24
N ARG A 333 11.55 24.74 -1.60
CA ARG A 333 12.82 24.35 -1.00
C ARG A 333 12.86 24.70 0.48
N THR A 334 13.44 23.83 1.30
CA THR A 334 13.57 23.96 2.75
C THR A 334 14.88 23.34 3.24
N PRO A 335 15.50 23.87 4.30
CA PRO A 335 16.76 23.33 4.83
C PRO A 335 16.61 22.02 5.62
N GLU A 336 15.41 21.71 6.14
CA GLU A 336 15.22 20.51 6.96
C GLU A 336 15.36 19.22 6.12
N LEU A 337 16.15 18.26 6.62
CA LEU A 337 16.43 16.98 5.96
C LEU A 337 15.65 15.79 6.54
N LEU A 338 15.20 15.91 7.79
CA LEU A 338 14.22 15.00 8.39
C LEU A 338 12.81 15.58 8.22
N HIS A 339 11.80 14.73 8.25
CA HIS A 339 10.42 15.18 8.23
C HIS A 339 10.14 16.13 9.43
N PRO A 340 9.68 17.36 9.19
CA PRO A 340 9.36 18.31 10.26
C PRO A 340 8.30 17.74 11.18
N GLU A 341 8.47 17.95 12.48
CA GLU A 341 7.51 17.47 13.49
C GLU A 341 6.16 18.21 13.42
N GLY A 342 6.14 19.45 12.92
CA GLY A 342 4.90 20.21 12.76
C GLY A 342 4.13 20.33 14.07
N ASP A 343 2.85 19.94 14.04
CA ASP A 343 1.96 19.90 15.21
C ASP A 343 2.09 18.63 16.05
N MET A 344 2.92 17.66 15.63
CA MET A 344 3.30 16.46 16.39
C MET A 344 4.51 16.69 17.30
N ALA A 345 5.05 17.92 17.34
CA ALA A 345 6.14 18.28 18.22
C ALA A 345 5.81 17.95 19.69
N GLY A 346 6.72 17.22 20.35
CA GLY A 346 6.53 16.71 21.71
C GLY A 346 5.65 15.46 21.85
N ARG A 347 5.17 14.88 20.74
CA ARG A 347 4.42 13.60 20.68
C ARG A 347 5.15 12.49 19.91
N VAL A 348 6.32 12.78 19.36
CA VAL A 348 7.10 11.85 18.52
C VAL A 348 7.31 10.50 19.21
N GLU A 349 7.77 10.48 20.46
CA GLU A 349 8.04 9.25 21.20
C GLU A 349 6.80 8.35 21.30
N SER A 350 5.69 8.88 21.83
CA SER A 350 4.41 8.14 21.90
C SER A 350 3.90 7.68 20.54
N THR A 351 4.18 8.46 19.49
CA THR A 351 3.79 8.10 18.12
C THR A 351 4.58 6.90 17.62
N MET A 352 5.89 6.89 17.86
CA MET A 352 6.77 5.77 17.51
C MET A 352 6.43 4.52 18.31
N GLU A 353 6.03 4.64 19.57
CA GLU A 353 5.50 3.52 20.38
C GLU A 353 4.22 2.93 19.77
N TYR A 354 3.27 3.77 19.33
CA TYR A 354 2.06 3.31 18.66
C TYR A 354 2.36 2.60 17.36
N MET A 355 3.28 3.14 16.56
CA MET A 355 3.74 2.46 15.34
C MET A 355 4.33 1.10 15.63
N LYS A 356 5.25 1.02 16.60
CA LYS A 356 5.87 -0.23 17.00
C LYS A 356 4.82 -1.26 17.41
N GLY A 357 3.90 -0.85 18.27
CA GLY A 357 2.79 -1.70 18.70
C GLY A 357 1.96 -2.19 17.51
N PHE A 358 1.72 -1.33 16.51
CA PHE A 358 0.93 -1.68 15.33
C PHE A 358 1.67 -2.69 14.44
N MET A 359 2.98 -2.52 14.24
CA MET A 359 3.78 -3.49 13.49
C MET A 359 3.80 -4.85 14.16
N ASP A 360 4.00 -4.87 15.47
CA ASP A 360 4.01 -6.10 16.25
C ASP A 360 2.65 -6.83 16.14
N LEU A 361 1.52 -6.10 16.15
CA LEU A 361 0.19 -6.71 15.94
C LEU A 361 0.04 -7.38 14.58
N ILE A 362 0.43 -6.71 13.51
CA ILE A 362 0.32 -7.24 12.13
C ILE A 362 1.23 -8.46 11.96
N ALA A 363 2.42 -8.42 12.57
CA ALA A 363 3.35 -9.55 12.61
C ALA A 363 2.88 -10.72 13.50
N SER A 364 1.74 -10.56 14.21
CA SER A 364 1.28 -11.51 15.23
C SER A 364 2.31 -11.74 16.35
N ILE A 365 3.01 -10.67 16.74
CA ILE A 365 3.97 -10.60 17.84
C ILE A 365 3.29 -10.01 19.08
N ASP A 366 3.29 -10.75 20.18
CA ASP A 366 2.80 -10.26 21.46
C ASP A 366 3.92 -9.49 22.20
N SER A 367 3.94 -8.15 22.03
CA SER A 367 4.88 -7.25 22.69
C SER A 367 4.21 -6.32 23.72
N PRO A 368 4.98 -5.69 24.63
CA PRO A 368 4.47 -4.62 25.50
C PRO A 368 3.84 -3.46 24.71
N GLU A 369 4.42 -3.10 23.56
CA GLU A 369 3.94 -2.04 22.68
C GLU A 369 2.62 -2.43 22.01
N ALA A 370 2.52 -3.67 21.51
CA ALA A 370 1.27 -4.22 20.96
C ALA A 370 0.16 -4.23 22.02
N SER A 371 0.48 -4.62 23.25
CA SER A 371 -0.48 -4.64 24.38
C SER A 371 -0.93 -3.23 24.76
N THR A 372 0.00 -2.28 24.79
CA THR A 372 -0.28 -0.86 25.03
C THR A 372 -1.19 -0.29 23.95
N LEU A 373 -0.89 -0.56 22.67
CA LEU A 373 -1.69 -0.11 21.54
C LEU A 373 -3.10 -0.72 21.56
N LYS A 374 -3.25 -2.04 21.77
CA LYS A 374 -4.56 -2.69 21.90
C LYS A 374 -5.41 -1.99 22.96
N THR A 375 -4.81 -1.71 24.12
CA THR A 375 -5.48 -1.03 25.24
C THR A 375 -5.86 0.40 24.89
N TYR A 376 -4.96 1.14 24.23
CA TYR A 376 -5.21 2.52 23.80
C TYR A 376 -6.36 2.59 22.77
N VAL A 377 -6.26 1.84 21.68
CA VAL A 377 -7.27 1.80 20.60
C VAL A 377 -8.62 1.30 21.12
N GLY A 378 -8.61 0.32 22.03
CA GLY A 378 -9.83 -0.20 22.67
C GLY A 378 -10.58 0.84 23.52
N ASN A 379 -9.86 1.84 24.07
CA ASN A 379 -10.44 2.91 24.89
C ASN A 379 -10.55 4.25 24.15
N LEU A 380 -10.15 4.31 22.88
CA LEU A 380 -10.13 5.54 22.10
C LEU A 380 -11.56 6.04 21.87
N ALA A 381 -11.83 7.30 22.21
CA ALA A 381 -13.11 7.92 21.87
C ALA A 381 -13.15 8.30 20.38
N PRO A 382 -14.33 8.29 19.71
CA PRO A 382 -14.42 8.59 18.28
C PRO A 382 -13.79 9.93 17.87
N ASP A 383 -13.94 10.96 18.69
CA ASP A 383 -13.37 12.30 18.48
C ASP A 383 -11.85 12.37 18.65
N GLN A 384 -11.24 11.34 19.26
CA GLN A 384 -9.79 11.21 19.41
C GLN A 384 -9.14 10.42 18.27
N VAL A 385 -9.94 9.74 17.44
CA VAL A 385 -9.44 8.89 16.34
C VAL A 385 -8.66 9.72 15.31
N HIS A 386 -9.14 10.92 14.98
CA HIS A 386 -8.44 11.82 14.06
C HIS A 386 -6.98 12.04 14.46
N ASN A 387 -6.75 12.49 15.71
CA ASN A 387 -5.40 12.75 16.24
C ASN A 387 -4.53 11.50 16.37
N PHE A 388 -5.15 10.32 16.45
CA PHE A 388 -4.46 9.04 16.47
C PHE A 388 -4.02 8.62 15.05
N LEU A 389 -4.92 8.74 14.06
CA LEU A 389 -4.60 8.47 12.66
C LEU A 389 -3.50 9.39 12.14
N GLU A 390 -3.59 10.69 12.41
CA GLU A 390 -2.56 11.65 12.02
C GLU A 390 -1.22 11.36 12.71
N ALA A 391 -1.24 10.93 13.97
CA ALA A 391 0.00 10.52 14.64
C ALA A 391 0.63 9.32 13.93
N LEU A 392 -0.13 8.27 13.61
CA LEU A 392 0.40 7.09 12.93
C LEU A 392 0.92 7.41 11.53
N ASN A 393 0.22 8.25 10.78
CA ASN A 393 0.67 8.75 9.48
C ASN A 393 1.97 9.55 9.61
N PHE A 394 2.03 10.46 10.59
CA PHE A 394 3.23 11.25 10.88
C PHE A 394 4.40 10.33 11.24
N GLY A 395 4.24 9.40 12.17
CA GLY A 395 5.30 8.49 12.58
C GLY A 395 5.83 7.68 11.40
N ALA A 396 4.94 7.17 10.55
CA ALA A 396 5.30 6.42 9.35
C ALA A 396 6.22 7.25 8.45
N LEU A 397 5.82 8.49 8.16
CA LEU A 397 6.60 9.41 7.34
C LEU A 397 7.89 9.89 8.04
N TYR A 398 7.86 10.11 9.34
CA TYR A 398 9.00 10.53 10.13
C TYR A 398 10.10 9.46 10.15
N ALA A 399 9.71 8.19 10.23
CA ALA A 399 10.65 7.08 10.37
C ALA A 399 11.19 6.54 9.04
N HIS A 400 10.39 6.60 7.97
CA HIS A 400 10.62 5.77 6.79
C HIS A 400 11.90 6.07 6.02
N GLY A 401 12.21 7.33 5.70
CA GLY A 401 13.45 7.61 4.95
C GLY A 401 14.71 7.22 5.73
N THR A 402 14.71 7.37 7.06
CA THR A 402 15.80 6.87 7.93
C THR A 402 15.92 5.33 7.86
N HIS A 403 14.79 4.63 7.84
CA HIS A 403 14.73 3.18 7.69
C HIS A 403 15.28 2.71 6.35
N VAL A 404 14.80 3.32 5.27
CA VAL A 404 15.27 3.12 3.90
C VAL A 404 16.77 3.37 3.77
N ALA A 405 17.27 4.48 4.35
CA ALA A 405 18.68 4.84 4.32
C ALA A 405 19.56 3.76 4.97
N GLY A 406 19.14 3.21 6.11
CA GLY A 406 19.85 2.13 6.79
C GLY A 406 20.00 0.89 5.93
N ILE A 407 18.92 0.45 5.27
CA ILE A 407 18.95 -0.71 4.35
C ILE A 407 19.88 -0.41 3.16
N ALA A 408 19.80 0.79 2.59
CA ALA A 408 20.56 1.17 1.41
C ALA A 408 22.09 1.14 1.63
N ILE A 409 22.57 1.30 2.86
CA ILE A 409 24.01 1.33 3.17
C ILE A 409 24.52 0.14 3.98
N GLU A 410 23.65 -0.79 4.38
CA GLU A 410 23.99 -1.93 5.22
C GLU A 410 25.20 -2.71 4.65
N GLY A 411 26.23 -2.92 5.48
CA GLY A 411 27.48 -3.57 5.08
C GLY A 411 28.28 -2.88 3.96
N ASN A 412 28.11 -1.56 3.75
CA ASN A 412 28.86 -0.79 2.76
C ASN A 412 29.54 0.46 3.39
N PRO A 413 30.80 0.38 3.84
CA PRO A 413 31.52 1.52 4.42
C PRO A 413 31.88 2.62 3.40
N TYR A 414 31.68 2.37 2.11
CA TYR A 414 31.97 3.31 1.03
C TYR A 414 30.74 4.12 0.61
N ALA A 415 29.54 3.76 1.06
CA ALA A 415 28.34 4.54 0.76
C ALA A 415 28.39 5.92 1.43
N ARG A 416 27.96 6.94 0.69
CA ARG A 416 27.78 8.32 1.13
C ARG A 416 26.35 8.77 0.86
N VAL A 417 25.52 8.81 1.90
CA VAL A 417 24.11 9.17 1.86
C VAL A 417 23.96 10.66 1.58
N LEU A 418 23.38 10.98 0.44
CA LEU A 418 22.83 12.30 0.14
C LEU A 418 21.33 12.25 0.44
N ILE A 419 20.85 13.13 1.32
CA ILE A 419 19.45 13.16 1.71
C ILE A 419 18.67 14.03 0.74
N SER A 420 17.59 13.52 0.17
CA SER A 420 16.67 14.32 -0.65
C SER A 420 15.26 14.16 -0.11
N ARG A 421 14.83 15.13 0.69
CA ARG A 421 13.54 15.07 1.37
C ARG A 421 12.42 15.55 0.45
N TYR A 422 11.43 14.70 0.25
CA TYR A 422 10.15 15.03 -0.36
C TYR A 422 9.05 14.89 0.69
N THR A 423 8.43 16.01 1.09
CA THR A 423 7.43 15.98 2.18
C THR A 423 6.09 15.49 1.71
N PHE A 424 5.52 14.53 2.44
CA PHE A 424 4.13 14.11 2.30
C PHE A 424 3.30 14.69 3.45
N ASP A 425 2.03 15.01 3.16
CA ASP A 425 1.11 15.52 4.17
C ASP A 425 0.50 14.35 4.96
N TYR A 426 0.62 14.38 6.29
CA TYR A 426 0.07 13.34 7.18
C TYR A 426 -1.34 13.67 7.70
N HIS A 427 -1.84 14.87 7.43
CA HIS A 427 -3.14 15.33 7.94
C HIS A 427 -4.32 14.79 7.13
N GLU A 428 -5.51 14.80 7.74
CA GLU A 428 -6.77 14.44 7.07
C GLU A 428 -7.86 15.53 7.19
N PRO A 429 -8.51 15.96 6.09
CA PRO A 429 -8.19 15.62 4.72
C PRO A 429 -6.85 16.21 4.30
N ARG A 430 -6.09 15.44 3.52
CA ARG A 430 -4.82 15.91 2.95
C ARG A 430 -4.98 17.23 2.19
N ARG A 431 -3.93 18.05 2.20
CA ARG A 431 -3.91 19.32 1.49
C ARG A 431 -4.24 19.16 0.01
N LEU A 432 -5.14 20.01 -0.48
CA LEU A 432 -5.55 20.04 -1.89
C LEU A 432 -4.35 20.22 -2.83
N LEU A 433 -4.19 19.27 -3.75
CA LEU A 433 -3.25 19.40 -4.87
C LEU A 433 -3.85 20.34 -5.93
N THR A 434 -3.34 21.57 -6.03
CA THR A 434 -3.71 22.51 -7.09
C THR A 434 -2.77 22.38 -8.29
N ARG A 435 -3.16 22.92 -9.45
CA ARG A 435 -2.29 23.00 -10.63
C ARG A 435 -0.94 23.67 -10.30
N GLU A 436 -0.96 24.77 -9.57
CA GLU A 436 0.27 25.49 -9.18
C GLU A 436 1.20 24.61 -8.32
N ILE A 437 0.62 23.86 -7.36
CA ILE A 437 1.38 22.94 -6.52
C ILE A 437 1.91 21.78 -7.35
N ALA A 438 1.12 21.19 -8.24
CA ALA A 438 1.57 20.12 -9.15
C ALA A 438 2.71 20.59 -10.06
N GLU A 439 2.62 21.80 -10.62
CA GLU A 439 3.70 22.41 -11.40
C GLU A 439 4.95 22.68 -10.57
N ARG A 440 4.79 23.00 -9.28
CA ARG A 440 5.93 23.19 -8.37
C ARG A 440 6.60 21.87 -8.01
N HIS A 441 5.83 20.82 -7.74
CA HIS A 441 6.36 19.46 -7.58
C HIS A 441 7.10 18.98 -8.84
N ALA A 442 6.54 19.22 -10.03
CA ALA A 442 7.24 18.91 -11.28
C ALA A 442 8.60 19.62 -11.41
N ARG A 443 8.71 20.88 -10.93
CA ARG A 443 9.98 21.61 -10.88
C ARG A 443 10.91 21.08 -9.79
N SER A 444 10.40 20.74 -8.60
CA SER A 444 11.24 20.19 -7.54
C SER A 444 11.83 18.83 -7.92
N PHE A 445 11.14 18.03 -8.73
CA PHE A 445 11.70 16.80 -9.29
C PHE A 445 12.93 17.09 -10.17
N GLN A 446 12.86 18.09 -11.05
CA GLN A 446 14.00 18.49 -11.87
C GLN A 446 15.13 19.07 -11.01
N ASP A 447 14.82 19.97 -10.08
CA ASP A 447 15.80 20.57 -9.16
C ASP A 447 16.56 19.48 -8.37
N ALA A 448 15.84 18.46 -7.87
CA ALA A 448 16.44 17.36 -7.14
C ALA A 448 17.39 16.53 -8.03
N VAL A 449 16.97 16.18 -9.24
CA VAL A 449 17.81 15.40 -10.15
C VAL A 449 19.03 16.22 -10.61
N ASP A 450 18.88 17.51 -10.91
CA ASP A 450 20.00 18.38 -11.26
C ASP A 450 21.01 18.46 -10.09
N TYR A 451 20.52 18.54 -8.86
CA TYR A 451 21.36 18.48 -7.65
C TYR A 451 22.09 17.13 -7.52
N PHE A 452 21.40 16.01 -7.77
CA PHE A 452 22.00 14.68 -7.74
C PHE A 452 23.16 14.55 -8.73
N ARG A 453 22.97 15.07 -9.94
CA ARG A 453 24.03 15.09 -10.96
C ARG A 453 25.22 15.93 -10.51
N ALA A 454 24.98 17.12 -9.96
CA ALA A 454 26.04 17.99 -9.45
C ALA A 454 26.81 17.34 -8.29
N ALA A 455 26.12 16.62 -7.41
CA ALA A 455 26.69 15.91 -6.27
C ALA A 455 27.37 14.57 -6.62
N GLY A 456 27.30 14.13 -7.88
CA GLY A 456 27.88 12.87 -8.34
C GLY A 456 27.18 11.63 -7.78
N VAL A 457 25.87 11.71 -7.54
CA VAL A 457 25.03 10.56 -7.16
C VAL A 457 25.15 9.47 -8.22
N ARG A 458 25.38 8.22 -7.80
CA ARG A 458 25.45 7.07 -8.72
C ARG A 458 24.18 6.22 -8.71
N THR A 459 23.49 6.20 -7.58
CA THR A 459 22.20 5.52 -7.45
C THR A 459 21.29 6.28 -6.50
N ALA A 460 19.99 6.29 -6.79
CA ALA A 460 18.98 6.97 -6.00
C ALA A 460 17.81 6.02 -5.67
N ASN A 461 17.49 5.88 -4.38
CA ASN A 461 16.29 5.18 -3.94
C ASN A 461 15.07 6.09 -4.01
N MET A 462 13.95 5.59 -4.52
CA MET A 462 12.63 6.22 -4.47
C MET A 462 11.60 5.23 -3.93
N SER A 463 11.34 5.28 -2.62
CA SER A 463 10.33 4.44 -1.95
C SER A 463 9.00 5.20 -1.80
N TRP A 464 8.56 5.83 -2.89
CA TRP A 464 7.32 6.60 -2.96
C TRP A 464 6.75 6.60 -4.39
N GLY A 465 5.48 6.98 -4.54
CA GLY A 465 4.89 7.15 -5.86
C GLY A 465 3.55 7.84 -5.88
N TRP A 466 3.15 8.29 -7.07
CA TRP A 466 1.82 8.88 -7.34
C TRP A 466 0.99 7.99 -8.25
N THR A 467 -0.32 7.97 -8.02
CA THR A 467 -1.29 7.30 -8.93
C THR A 467 -2.42 8.25 -9.30
N LEU A 468 -3.15 7.94 -10.37
CA LEU A 468 -4.39 8.66 -10.70
C LEU A 468 -5.39 8.61 -9.56
N LYS A 469 -5.54 7.42 -8.95
CA LYS A 469 -6.52 7.22 -7.89
C LYS A 469 -6.20 8.05 -6.65
N GLU A 470 -4.93 8.19 -6.30
CA GLU A 470 -4.54 9.04 -5.20
C GLU A 470 -4.89 10.51 -5.46
N VAL A 471 -4.53 11.04 -6.63
CA VAL A 471 -4.83 12.43 -6.99
C VAL A 471 -6.35 12.65 -6.96
N GLU A 472 -7.11 11.68 -7.48
CA GLU A 472 -8.58 11.71 -7.41
C GLU A 472 -9.10 11.71 -5.96
N GLY A 473 -8.54 10.87 -5.09
CA GLY A 473 -8.91 10.79 -3.69
C GLY A 473 -8.63 12.08 -2.92
N VAL A 474 -7.52 12.78 -3.21
CA VAL A 474 -7.23 14.11 -2.64
C VAL A 474 -8.27 15.14 -3.08
N LEU A 475 -8.67 15.12 -4.36
CA LEU A 475 -9.73 16.01 -4.86
C LEU A 475 -11.08 15.69 -4.20
N GLU A 476 -11.42 14.41 -4.07
CA GLU A 476 -12.66 13.93 -3.45
C GLU A 476 -12.75 14.34 -1.97
N SER A 477 -11.71 14.09 -1.17
CA SER A 477 -11.68 14.45 0.26
C SER A 477 -11.70 15.96 0.49
N ASN A 478 -11.26 16.73 -0.51
CA ASN A 478 -11.37 18.19 -0.54
C ASN A 478 -12.68 18.69 -1.16
N GLY A 479 -13.66 17.82 -1.39
CA GLY A 479 -15.02 18.18 -1.77
C GLY A 479 -15.26 18.40 -3.27
N VAL A 480 -14.34 17.98 -4.14
CA VAL A 480 -14.58 17.91 -5.59
C VAL A 480 -15.42 16.66 -5.88
N THR A 481 -16.73 16.77 -5.65
CA THR A 481 -17.66 15.63 -5.72
C THR A 481 -18.25 15.41 -7.10
N ASP A 482 -18.30 16.45 -7.95
CA ASP A 482 -18.70 16.29 -9.35
C ASP A 482 -17.72 15.35 -10.07
N PRO A 483 -18.18 14.21 -10.58
CA PRO A 483 -17.25 13.22 -11.10
C PRO A 483 -16.55 13.66 -12.39
N GLU A 484 -17.22 14.38 -13.29
CA GLU A 484 -16.62 14.80 -14.57
C GLU A 484 -15.51 15.83 -14.32
N GLU A 485 -15.78 16.82 -13.46
CA GLU A 485 -14.79 17.78 -12.98
C GLU A 485 -13.62 17.08 -12.29
N ARG A 486 -13.92 16.17 -11.35
CA ARG A 486 -12.89 15.44 -10.61
C ARG A 486 -11.98 14.64 -11.55
N ALA A 487 -12.55 13.87 -12.48
CA ALA A 487 -11.78 13.09 -13.45
C ALA A 487 -10.90 13.98 -14.36
N ALA A 488 -11.44 15.12 -14.83
CA ALA A 488 -10.69 16.06 -15.65
C ALA A 488 -9.50 16.67 -14.89
N LEU A 489 -9.73 17.13 -13.66
CA LEU A 489 -8.68 17.66 -12.78
C LEU A 489 -7.65 16.59 -12.44
N THR A 490 -8.07 15.36 -12.12
CA THR A 490 -7.16 14.24 -11.85
C THR A 490 -6.18 14.03 -13.01
N ARG A 491 -6.69 13.94 -14.24
CA ARG A 491 -5.86 13.72 -15.44
C ARG A 491 -4.89 14.88 -15.68
N GLU A 492 -5.34 16.11 -15.47
CA GLU A 492 -4.51 17.30 -15.59
C GLU A 492 -3.35 17.31 -14.58
N LEU A 493 -3.68 17.20 -13.29
CA LEU A 493 -2.70 17.30 -12.20
C LEU A 493 -1.71 16.15 -12.22
N PHE A 494 -2.20 14.92 -12.40
CA PHE A 494 -1.37 13.74 -12.54
C PHE A 494 -0.46 13.84 -13.79
N GLY A 495 -0.97 14.35 -14.91
CA GLY A 495 -0.19 14.55 -16.13
C GLY A 495 1.00 15.49 -15.92
N ILE A 496 0.84 16.55 -15.11
CA ILE A 496 1.92 17.48 -14.76
C ILE A 496 3.01 16.77 -13.94
N LEU A 497 2.60 16.06 -12.88
CA LEU A 497 3.52 15.30 -12.01
C LEU A 497 4.26 14.22 -12.82
N ARG A 498 3.52 13.43 -13.61
CA ARG A 498 4.03 12.36 -14.46
C ARG A 498 5.08 12.86 -15.43
N LYS A 499 4.77 13.93 -16.17
CA LYS A 499 5.70 14.50 -17.13
C LYS A 499 6.95 15.07 -16.44
N GLY A 500 6.76 15.83 -15.36
CA GLY A 500 7.87 16.44 -14.61
C GLY A 500 8.86 15.40 -14.08
N LEU A 501 8.35 14.36 -13.43
CA LEU A 501 9.20 13.29 -12.89
C LEU A 501 9.88 12.50 -14.00
N HIS A 502 9.15 12.11 -15.05
CA HIS A 502 9.71 11.38 -16.17
C HIS A 502 10.87 12.15 -16.83
N ASP A 503 10.67 13.43 -17.15
CA ASP A 503 11.68 14.25 -17.81
C ASP A 503 12.92 14.46 -16.91
N ALA A 504 12.71 14.64 -15.61
CA ALA A 504 13.80 14.72 -14.64
C ALA A 504 14.63 13.44 -14.60
N LEU A 505 14.02 12.27 -14.43
CA LEU A 505 14.74 10.99 -14.39
C LEU A 505 15.47 10.69 -15.72
N ALA A 506 14.86 11.05 -16.85
CA ALA A 506 15.44 10.88 -18.17
C ALA A 506 16.63 11.82 -18.45
N SER A 507 16.75 12.95 -17.74
CA SER A 507 17.85 13.90 -17.93
C SER A 507 19.17 13.47 -17.27
N ALA A 508 19.14 12.39 -16.47
CA ALA A 508 20.27 11.88 -15.70
C ALA A 508 20.60 10.40 -16.02
N PRO A 509 20.95 10.06 -17.28
CA PRO A 509 21.26 8.68 -17.67
C PRO A 509 22.48 8.07 -16.93
N GLU A 510 23.29 8.89 -16.27
CA GLU A 510 24.43 8.50 -15.43
C GLU A 510 24.04 8.05 -14.01
N ILE A 511 22.78 8.22 -13.60
CA ILE A 511 22.26 7.83 -12.29
C ILE A 511 21.33 6.63 -12.43
N LEU A 512 21.57 5.56 -11.66
CA LEU A 512 20.61 4.46 -11.51
C LEU A 512 19.50 4.85 -10.53
N PHE A 513 18.28 5.00 -11.01
CA PHE A 513 17.11 5.18 -10.18
C PHE A 513 16.48 3.83 -9.83
N VAL A 514 16.14 3.63 -8.55
CA VAL A 514 15.52 2.39 -8.08
C VAL A 514 14.22 2.75 -7.36
N ALA A 515 13.11 2.26 -7.90
CA ALA A 515 11.76 2.53 -7.41
C ALA A 515 11.14 1.31 -6.75
N ALA A 516 10.40 1.54 -5.66
CA ALA A 516 9.50 0.54 -5.10
C ALA A 516 8.32 0.26 -6.07
N ALA A 517 7.90 -1.00 -6.19
CA ALA A 517 6.78 -1.38 -7.06
C ALA A 517 5.40 -0.92 -6.52
N GLY A 518 5.27 -0.65 -5.23
CA GLY A 518 3.99 -0.34 -4.59
C GLY A 518 3.40 -1.52 -3.82
N ASN A 519 2.45 -1.22 -2.94
CA ASN A 519 1.88 -2.18 -1.99
C ASN A 519 0.37 -2.41 -2.19
N ASP A 520 -0.19 -1.96 -3.32
CA ASP A 520 -1.63 -2.07 -3.59
C ASP A 520 -2.02 -3.40 -4.28
N ASP A 521 -1.09 -4.36 -4.43
CA ASP A 521 -1.29 -5.62 -5.14
C ASP A 521 -1.85 -5.44 -6.57
N ASN A 522 -1.28 -4.49 -7.30
CA ASN A 522 -1.72 -4.16 -8.66
C ASN A 522 -0.58 -4.25 -9.67
N ASP A 523 -0.94 -4.15 -10.94
CA ASP A 523 0.01 -3.93 -12.02
C ASP A 523 0.42 -2.46 -12.05
N VAL A 524 1.71 -2.18 -11.87
CA VAL A 524 2.26 -0.82 -11.88
C VAL A 524 1.99 -0.06 -13.17
N ASN A 525 1.92 -0.76 -14.31
CA ASN A 525 1.62 -0.17 -15.60
C ASN A 525 0.13 0.12 -15.74
N PHE A 526 -0.74 -0.74 -15.23
CA PHE A 526 -2.20 -0.54 -15.26
C PHE A 526 -2.63 0.65 -14.40
N ASP A 527 -2.08 0.75 -13.18
CA ASP A 527 -2.38 1.85 -12.25
C ASP A 527 -1.67 3.16 -12.61
N GLU A 528 -0.87 3.16 -13.68
CA GLU A 528 0.00 4.24 -14.09
C GLU A 528 0.94 4.74 -12.97
N MET A 529 1.24 3.92 -11.96
CA MET A 529 2.00 4.32 -10.76
C MET A 529 3.34 4.93 -11.16
N ILE A 530 3.63 6.18 -10.80
CA ILE A 530 4.93 6.81 -11.08
C ILE A 530 5.81 6.81 -9.84
N PRO A 531 7.13 6.53 -9.95
CA PRO A 531 7.88 6.28 -11.18
C PRO A 531 7.82 4.83 -11.72
N ALA A 532 7.26 3.87 -10.97
CA ALA A 532 7.30 2.43 -11.30
C ALA A 532 6.77 2.05 -12.71
N SER A 533 5.86 2.84 -13.28
CA SER A 533 5.28 2.64 -14.61
C SER A 533 6.12 3.18 -15.76
N PHE A 534 7.22 3.89 -15.49
CA PHE A 534 8.10 4.43 -16.52
C PHE A 534 8.99 3.38 -17.15
N GLU A 535 9.25 3.54 -18.44
CA GLU A 535 10.25 2.78 -19.17
C GLU A 535 11.48 3.66 -19.41
N LEU A 536 12.46 3.57 -18.51
CA LEU A 536 13.73 4.28 -18.63
C LEU A 536 14.90 3.29 -18.50
N PRO A 537 15.97 3.44 -19.30
CA PRO A 537 17.11 2.53 -19.27
C PRO A 537 17.80 2.51 -17.89
N ASN A 538 17.81 3.66 -17.22
CA ASN A 538 18.40 3.90 -15.92
C ASN A 538 17.40 3.80 -14.75
N LEU A 539 16.25 3.12 -14.93
CA LEU A 539 15.28 2.84 -13.87
C LEU A 539 15.16 1.32 -13.63
N MET A 540 15.14 0.93 -12.36
CA MET A 540 14.77 -0.41 -11.90
C MET A 540 13.57 -0.34 -10.96
N VAL A 541 12.61 -1.25 -11.12
CA VAL A 541 11.44 -1.36 -10.26
C VAL A 541 11.50 -2.68 -9.49
N VAL A 542 11.30 -2.59 -8.18
CA VAL A 542 11.58 -3.68 -7.24
C VAL A 542 10.32 -4.08 -6.48
N ALA A 543 9.96 -5.35 -6.59
CA ALA A 543 8.87 -5.97 -5.84
C ALA A 543 9.38 -6.62 -4.54
N ALA A 544 8.46 -6.88 -3.61
CA ALA A 544 8.75 -7.38 -2.29
C ALA A 544 8.51 -8.90 -2.17
N VAL A 545 9.46 -9.56 -1.53
CA VAL A 545 9.36 -10.95 -1.05
C VAL A 545 9.76 -11.00 0.41
N ASP A 546 9.45 -12.10 1.09
CA ASP A 546 9.90 -12.32 2.46
C ASP A 546 11.28 -12.99 2.56
N GLN A 547 11.69 -13.35 3.78
CA GLN A 547 12.99 -13.96 4.07
C GLN A 547 13.27 -15.29 3.34
N ALA A 548 12.23 -16.01 2.89
CA ALA A 548 12.37 -17.23 2.09
C ALA A 548 12.28 -16.98 0.58
N GLY A 549 12.05 -15.73 0.16
CA GLY A 549 11.83 -15.39 -1.23
C GLY A 549 10.39 -15.61 -1.71
N ASP A 550 9.42 -15.81 -0.82
CA ASP A 550 8.01 -15.87 -1.19
C ASP A 550 7.42 -14.47 -1.40
N PRO A 551 6.58 -14.24 -2.42
CA PRO A 551 5.96 -12.93 -2.66
C PRO A 551 5.02 -12.58 -1.52
N THR A 552 5.06 -11.32 -1.11
CA THR A 552 4.13 -10.81 -0.10
C THR A 552 2.75 -10.60 -0.71
N ASN A 553 1.70 -10.63 0.11
CA ASN A 553 0.33 -10.43 -0.35
C ASN A 553 0.08 -9.01 -0.91
N PHE A 554 0.88 -8.02 -0.49
CA PHE A 554 0.76 -6.62 -0.87
C PHE A 554 1.59 -6.23 -2.11
N THR A 555 2.60 -7.01 -2.50
CA THR A 555 3.54 -6.54 -3.53
C THR A 555 2.83 -6.31 -4.87
N SER A 556 2.97 -5.11 -5.41
CA SER A 556 2.58 -4.83 -6.79
C SER A 556 3.52 -5.55 -7.77
N GLY A 557 2.96 -5.89 -8.94
CA GLY A 557 3.64 -6.57 -10.04
C GLY A 557 3.56 -5.78 -11.35
N GLY A 558 3.69 -6.48 -12.47
CA GLY A 558 3.61 -5.88 -13.81
C GLY A 558 4.95 -5.90 -14.55
N ARG A 559 4.91 -5.66 -15.86
CA ARG A 559 6.07 -5.87 -16.75
C ARG A 559 7.30 -5.03 -16.44
N ASN A 560 7.13 -3.92 -15.70
CA ASN A 560 8.25 -3.07 -15.30
C ASN A 560 8.99 -3.59 -14.07
N VAL A 561 8.38 -4.50 -13.29
CA VAL A 561 9.04 -5.17 -12.17
C VAL A 561 10.05 -6.16 -12.73
N VAL A 562 11.32 -5.91 -12.48
CA VAL A 562 12.42 -6.71 -13.07
C VAL A 562 13.12 -7.61 -12.06
N VAL A 563 13.04 -7.28 -10.76
CA VAL A 563 13.64 -8.05 -9.68
C VAL A 563 12.82 -7.96 -8.39
N TYR A 564 13.04 -8.91 -7.51
CA TYR A 564 12.44 -9.01 -6.18
C TYR A 564 13.53 -9.00 -5.10
N ALA A 565 13.24 -8.34 -3.99
CA ALA A 565 14.14 -8.27 -2.83
C ALA A 565 13.36 -8.36 -1.51
N ASN A 566 14.08 -8.57 -0.40
CA ASN A 566 13.45 -8.68 0.91
C ASN A 566 12.72 -7.38 1.25
N GLY A 567 11.41 -7.48 1.49
CA GLY A 567 10.54 -6.36 1.83
C GLY A 567 9.54 -6.69 2.94
N PHE A 568 9.74 -7.79 3.67
CA PHE A 568 8.85 -8.19 4.77
C PHE A 568 9.65 -8.34 6.06
N GLU A 569 9.22 -7.64 7.12
CA GLU A 569 9.86 -7.63 8.44
C GLU A 569 11.36 -7.28 8.36
N VAL A 570 11.70 -6.31 7.52
CA VAL A 570 13.09 -5.86 7.32
C VAL A 570 13.49 -4.92 8.45
N ASP A 571 14.44 -5.35 9.26
CA ASP A 571 14.97 -4.56 10.37
C ASP A 571 15.96 -3.49 9.89
N SER A 572 15.75 -2.24 10.31
CA SER A 572 16.62 -1.09 10.01
C SER A 572 16.43 0.03 11.02
N TYR A 573 17.19 1.11 10.88
CA TYR A 573 17.18 2.24 11.79
C TYR A 573 15.92 3.10 11.67
N VAL A 574 15.46 3.66 12.78
CA VAL A 574 14.48 4.76 12.83
C VAL A 574 15.15 6.00 13.45
N PRO A 575 14.58 7.22 13.32
CA PRO A 575 15.12 8.43 13.94
C PRO A 575 15.42 8.22 15.43
N GLY A 576 16.54 8.78 15.90
CA GLY A 576 17.08 8.50 17.23
C GLY A 576 17.98 7.25 17.32
N GLY A 577 18.04 6.43 16.26
CA GLY A 577 19.01 5.34 16.11
C GLY A 577 18.56 3.97 16.65
N GLU A 578 17.32 3.85 17.10
CA GLU A 578 16.71 2.54 17.38
C GLU A 578 16.49 1.74 16.09
N ARG A 579 16.18 0.45 16.23
CA ARG A 579 15.89 -0.43 15.09
C ARG A 579 14.48 -1.01 15.18
N MET A 580 13.80 -1.05 14.03
CA MET A 580 12.44 -1.55 13.91
C MET A 580 12.26 -2.29 12.58
N ALA A 581 11.48 -3.36 12.59
CA ALA A 581 11.15 -4.12 11.40
C ALA A 581 9.97 -3.48 10.64
N PHE A 582 10.18 -3.14 9.36
CA PHE A 582 9.15 -2.57 8.48
C PHE A 582 8.86 -3.54 7.33
N SER A 583 7.65 -3.46 6.77
CA SER A 583 7.23 -4.27 5.61
C SER A 583 6.70 -3.35 4.51
N GLY A 584 7.11 -3.61 3.27
CA GLY A 584 6.72 -2.89 2.08
C GLY A 584 7.75 -3.05 0.96
N THR A 585 7.33 -2.78 -0.28
CA THR A 585 8.25 -2.62 -1.42
C THR A 585 9.27 -1.49 -1.18
N SER A 586 8.91 -0.53 -0.32
CA SER A 586 9.82 0.49 0.22
C SER A 586 11.06 -0.05 0.92
N MET A 587 11.01 -1.28 1.48
CA MET A 587 12.16 -1.95 2.10
C MET A 587 12.88 -2.87 1.09
N ALA A 588 12.19 -3.27 0.01
CA ALA A 588 12.79 -4.06 -1.07
C ALA A 588 13.69 -3.21 -1.99
N SER A 589 13.24 -2.03 -2.41
CA SER A 589 14.05 -1.14 -3.28
C SER A 589 15.42 -0.76 -2.70
N PRO A 590 15.58 -0.39 -1.42
CA PRO A 590 16.90 -0.04 -0.88
C PRO A 590 17.86 -1.25 -0.81
N ASN A 591 17.37 -2.50 -0.77
CA ASN A 591 18.24 -3.67 -0.91
C ASN A 591 18.92 -3.73 -2.29
N VAL A 592 18.20 -3.31 -3.35
CA VAL A 592 18.76 -3.21 -4.71
C VAL A 592 19.71 -2.02 -4.82
N VAL A 593 19.37 -0.89 -4.21
CA VAL A 593 20.28 0.28 -4.12
C VAL A 593 21.57 -0.07 -3.39
N ASN A 594 21.49 -0.85 -2.31
CA ASN A 594 22.65 -1.33 -1.58
C ASN A 594 23.57 -2.19 -2.46
N LEU A 595 22.99 -3.12 -3.22
CA LEU A 595 23.74 -3.92 -4.19
C LEU A 595 24.37 -3.04 -5.27
N ALA A 596 23.61 -2.15 -5.90
CA ALA A 596 24.12 -1.23 -6.90
C ALA A 596 25.28 -0.37 -6.38
N ALA A 597 25.16 0.19 -5.18
CA ALA A 597 26.19 0.99 -4.53
C ALA A 597 27.48 0.19 -4.28
N LYS A 598 27.36 -1.10 -3.91
CA LYS A 598 28.53 -1.98 -3.74
C LYS A 598 29.20 -2.30 -5.07
N LEU A 599 28.42 -2.52 -6.14
CA LEU A 599 28.95 -2.73 -7.49
C LEU A 599 29.71 -1.48 -7.99
N PHE A 600 29.13 -0.29 -7.84
CA PHE A 600 29.81 0.97 -8.18
C PHE A 600 31.05 1.24 -7.34
N ALA A 601 31.07 0.80 -6.07
CA ALA A 601 32.23 0.98 -5.20
C ALA A 601 33.39 0.08 -5.63
N LEU A 602 33.08 -1.15 -6.06
CA LEU A 602 34.05 -2.13 -6.55
C LEU A 602 34.58 -1.77 -7.95
N ASP A 603 33.72 -1.24 -8.82
CA ASP A 603 34.09 -0.75 -10.15
C ASP A 603 33.37 0.57 -10.48
N PRO A 604 34.05 1.73 -10.35
CA PRO A 604 33.44 3.02 -10.59
C PRO A 604 33.17 3.34 -12.06
N GLU A 605 33.75 2.61 -13.01
CA GLU A 605 33.57 2.85 -14.45
C GLU A 605 32.24 2.29 -14.97
N LEU A 606 31.57 1.42 -14.20
CA LEU A 606 30.28 0.85 -14.57
C LEU A 606 29.24 1.93 -14.86
N THR A 607 28.51 1.77 -15.95
CA THR A 607 27.32 2.56 -16.24
C THR A 607 26.11 2.02 -15.46
N PRO A 608 25.06 2.84 -15.23
CA PRO A 608 23.80 2.36 -14.64
C PRO A 608 23.18 1.15 -15.36
N VAL A 609 23.33 1.09 -16.69
CA VAL A 609 22.82 -0.02 -17.51
C VAL A 609 23.60 -1.31 -17.22
N GLU A 610 24.93 -1.25 -17.14
CA GLU A 610 25.77 -2.41 -16.80
C GLU A 610 25.49 -2.90 -15.38
N VAL A 611 25.31 -2.00 -14.40
CA VAL A 611 24.90 -2.38 -13.04
C VAL A 611 23.54 -3.08 -13.03
N LYS A 612 22.57 -2.55 -13.76
CA LYS A 612 21.25 -3.18 -13.90
C LYS A 612 21.35 -4.58 -14.51
N GLU A 613 22.16 -4.75 -15.55
CA GLU A 613 22.41 -6.05 -16.17
C GLU A 613 23.11 -7.04 -15.22
N LEU A 614 24.10 -6.59 -14.44
CA LEU A 614 24.77 -7.41 -13.42
C LEU A 614 23.81 -7.88 -12.32
N ILE A 615 22.88 -7.00 -11.90
CA ILE A 615 21.86 -7.35 -10.90
C ILE A 615 20.89 -8.39 -11.47
N ILE A 616 20.37 -8.16 -12.67
CA ILE A 616 19.41 -9.08 -13.33
C ILE A 616 20.06 -10.43 -13.63
N ASN A 617 21.26 -10.44 -14.24
CA ASN A 617 21.96 -11.67 -14.60
C ASN A 617 22.47 -12.45 -13.37
N GLY A 618 22.77 -11.74 -12.28
CA GLY A 618 23.14 -12.37 -11.01
C GLY A 618 21.95 -12.96 -10.26
N ALA A 619 20.75 -12.44 -10.47
CA ALA A 619 19.53 -12.89 -9.81
C ALA A 619 19.22 -14.37 -10.07
N THR A 620 18.36 -14.93 -9.24
CA THR A 620 17.96 -16.35 -9.30
C THR A 620 16.44 -16.47 -9.29
N PRO A 621 15.85 -17.34 -10.13
CA PRO A 621 14.41 -17.56 -10.12
C PRO A 621 13.98 -18.19 -8.79
N ARG A 622 12.85 -17.76 -8.24
CA ARG A 622 12.23 -18.40 -7.07
C ARG A 622 11.68 -19.77 -7.47
N GLY A 623 12.16 -20.85 -6.86
CA GLY A 623 11.52 -22.17 -7.00
C GLY A 623 11.35 -22.70 -8.44
N GLY A 624 12.07 -22.15 -9.42
CA GLY A 624 11.87 -22.46 -10.85
C GLY A 624 10.88 -21.56 -11.61
N GLU A 625 10.27 -20.57 -10.95
CA GLU A 625 9.49 -19.49 -11.58
C GLU A 625 10.45 -18.52 -12.30
N GLU A 626 10.65 -18.71 -13.61
CA GLU A 626 11.62 -17.94 -14.41
C GLU A 626 11.37 -16.42 -14.40
N ASP A 627 10.11 -16.01 -14.23
CA ASP A 627 9.70 -14.61 -14.25
C ASP A 627 9.88 -13.90 -12.89
N MET A 628 10.22 -14.64 -11.82
CA MET A 628 10.36 -14.10 -10.46
C MET A 628 11.82 -14.11 -10.02
N LEU A 629 12.57 -13.10 -10.47
CA LEU A 629 14.01 -12.99 -10.24
C LEU A 629 14.34 -12.38 -8.87
N LEU A 630 14.77 -13.22 -7.93
CA LEU A 630 15.26 -12.82 -6.62
C LEU A 630 16.71 -12.33 -6.72
N ILE A 631 17.01 -11.11 -6.26
CA ILE A 631 18.38 -10.60 -6.30
C ILE A 631 19.35 -11.54 -5.57
N HIS A 632 20.59 -11.60 -6.05
CA HIS A 632 21.63 -12.40 -5.44
C HIS A 632 22.95 -11.60 -5.40
N PRO A 633 23.13 -10.73 -4.39
CA PRO A 633 24.25 -9.80 -4.31
C PRO A 633 25.63 -10.42 -4.58
N ARG A 634 25.93 -11.58 -3.99
CA ARG A 634 27.19 -12.30 -4.23
C ARG A 634 27.41 -12.70 -5.69
N ARG A 635 26.40 -13.27 -6.36
CA ARG A 635 26.51 -13.66 -7.77
C ARG A 635 26.66 -12.45 -8.68
N SER A 636 25.93 -11.36 -8.41
CA SER A 636 26.09 -10.11 -9.15
C SER A 636 27.50 -9.53 -9.02
N ALA A 637 28.10 -9.59 -7.83
CA ALA A 637 29.49 -9.18 -7.64
C ALA A 637 30.50 -10.12 -8.31
N ASP A 638 30.27 -11.44 -8.26
CA ASP A 638 31.15 -12.44 -8.91
C ASP A 638 31.20 -12.25 -10.45
N LEU A 639 30.15 -11.68 -11.06
CA LEU A 639 30.11 -11.36 -12.49
C LEU A 639 31.03 -10.19 -12.87
N LEU A 640 31.37 -9.29 -11.93
CA LEU A 640 32.32 -8.19 -12.19
C LEU A 640 33.69 -8.71 -12.63
N HIS A 641 34.12 -9.85 -12.07
CA HIS A 641 35.42 -10.44 -12.37
C HIS A 641 35.47 -11.25 -13.68
N GLN A 642 34.35 -11.32 -14.41
CA GLN A 642 34.21 -12.09 -15.66
C GLN A 642 34.07 -11.19 -16.91
N LEU A 643 33.85 -9.89 -16.72
CA LEU A 643 33.87 -8.84 -17.74
C LEU A 643 35.32 -8.35 -17.95
#